data_AF-A0A812JMY5-F1
#
_entry.id   AF-A0A812JMY5-F1
#
_cell.length_a   1.000
_cell.length_b   1.000
_cell.length_c   1.000
_cell.angle_alpha   90.00
_cell.angle_beta   90.00
_cell.angle_gamma   90.00
#
_symmetry.space_group_name_H-M   'P 1'
#
loop_
_entity.id
_entity.type
_entity.pdbx_description
1 polymer ?
#
loop_
_entity_poly.entity_id
_entity_poly.type
_entity_poly.pdbx_seq_one_letter_code
_entity_poly.pdbx_strand_id
1 'polypeptide(L)'
;ARREAEARRRRQEEERKQEEAANNVREVLKKLRNATPDNLKSLQADLDKAAASNFQAMGALRDRVNDEMQHTITQVQKRIAEELKQREEAERRRQMELARVEQLLKEAAAEVQSTEARVTQAQEATTLACQRGIDAEAAPEDILQAVQEAGKILEDAKGLLDRSERLLSVKKEAMGAGEGARHVKREVDDLTGRLQQSHRSLQRCTETLEETRGRGLRRAAALKQDQDWMAAFKRHDVDDDGQLSSAEVEAYARENGVELSGEVLSRIMRVLEPVTFEKFLRLRQKVGIAKFEAEARTRRAAEEEQQREAEAQRLKVQEMVEVITAQFEDGKLKLQQVSEELKSLEASASSEDVRAGTEKAESQGREVREMLDAISRQLEEAALPRAASSLPPLFQKEATQGFPPFEREPKLKKEVFRLQEQHRILEVQLEKVLGHARASKEAVAKKAQAETLELRARAVAALRARMSAEGQSGEALFEASAGAGGLMELESFQELLKDLAPAAPLERLFVSVAGAKELDKATFLDLIRLYFKCVKGTVLSEDISIKSKTVRRLEVGEVLEVLEGPSKEDGANVQRVRCLALQDCATGWATIAGNQGTPFLIQELNPEIPKPAKASVQATGEEGDVGDVQEEGEVLTLDATEDADTATKNANEEGAEAVVEAGDEEVAEEVAEEAAEEAAEEVAEEAAEAAEEEAAAEPTLDS
;
A
#
# COMPACT_ATOMS: atom_id res chain seq x y z
N ALA A 1 -109.38 22.46 25.64
CA ALA A 1 -109.10 21.99 24.27
C ALA A 1 -108.86 23.13 23.25
N ARG A 2 -109.87 23.77 22.62
CA ARG A 2 -109.65 24.77 21.53
C ARG A 2 -108.89 26.03 21.99
N ARG A 3 -109.25 26.62 23.14
CA ARG A 3 -108.55 27.78 23.71
C ARG A 3 -107.10 27.48 24.12
N GLU A 4 -106.84 26.25 24.57
CA GLU A 4 -105.48 25.81 24.91
C GLU A 4 -104.64 25.54 23.66
N ALA A 5 -105.22 25.03 22.57
CA ALA A 5 -104.55 24.85 21.29
C ALA A 5 -104.22 26.19 20.61
N GLU A 6 -105.13 27.17 20.69
CA GLU A 6 -104.90 28.53 20.18
C GLU A 6 -103.85 29.27 21.03
N ALA A 7 -103.89 29.13 22.35
CA ALA A 7 -102.85 29.65 23.24
C ALA A 7 -101.48 29.00 22.98
N ARG A 8 -101.43 27.68 22.68
CA ARG A 8 -100.20 26.98 22.26
C ARG A 8 -99.68 27.49 20.92
N ARG A 9 -100.55 27.71 19.92
CA ARG A 9 -100.16 28.29 18.62
C ARG A 9 -99.62 29.72 18.76
N ARG A 10 -100.26 30.57 19.57
CA ARG A 10 -99.77 31.93 19.83
C ARG A 10 -98.43 31.93 20.55
N ARG A 11 -98.24 31.05 21.55
CA ARG A 11 -96.94 30.85 22.20
C ARG A 11 -95.87 30.38 21.23
N GLN A 12 -96.18 29.43 20.34
CA GLN A 12 -95.26 28.95 19.30
C GLN A 12 -94.92 30.02 18.25
N GLU A 13 -95.87 30.88 17.86
CA GLU A 13 -95.61 32.00 16.96
C GLU A 13 -94.79 33.10 17.64
N GLU A 14 -95.01 33.36 18.93
CA GLU A 14 -94.18 34.26 19.74
C GLU A 14 -92.76 33.71 19.93
N GLU A 15 -92.61 32.42 20.20
CA GLU A 15 -91.30 31.73 20.27
C GLU A 15 -90.56 31.81 18.93
N ARG A 16 -91.23 31.56 17.79
CA ARG A 16 -90.62 31.70 16.45
C ARG A 16 -90.17 33.12 16.15
N LYS A 17 -90.96 34.13 16.51
CA LYS A 17 -90.58 35.55 16.35
C LYS A 17 -89.39 35.93 17.25
N GLN A 18 -89.35 35.39 18.46
CA GLN A 18 -88.21 35.57 19.37
C GLN A 18 -86.93 34.92 18.80
N GLU A 19 -87.04 33.75 18.19
CA GLU A 19 -85.92 33.07 17.53
C GLU A 19 -85.44 33.78 16.26
N GLU A 20 -86.34 34.28 15.41
CA GLU A 20 -85.99 35.07 14.21
C GLU A 20 -85.26 36.37 14.60
N ALA A 21 -85.75 37.09 15.61
CA ALA A 21 -85.11 38.28 16.15
C ALA A 21 -83.71 37.99 16.75
N ALA A 22 -83.57 36.87 17.47
CA ALA A 22 -82.28 36.41 18.00
C ALA A 22 -81.31 36.00 16.89
N ASN A 23 -81.80 35.38 15.81
CA ASN A 23 -80.98 34.94 14.68
C ASN A 23 -80.40 36.14 13.91
N ASN A 24 -81.17 37.22 13.73
CA ASN A 24 -80.68 38.46 13.11
C ASN A 24 -79.49 39.06 13.87
N VAL A 25 -79.53 39.08 15.21
CA VAL A 25 -78.41 39.53 16.05
C VAL A 25 -77.23 38.55 15.95
N ARG A 26 -77.50 37.24 15.98
CA ARG A 26 -76.48 36.20 15.82
C ARG A 26 -75.78 36.22 14.46
N GLU A 27 -76.44 36.63 13.39
CA GLU A 27 -75.80 36.81 12.08
C GLU A 27 -74.76 37.94 12.07
N VAL A 28 -75.07 39.07 12.73
CA VAL A 28 -74.09 40.15 12.88
C VAL A 28 -72.97 39.76 13.85
N LEU A 29 -73.28 39.00 14.91
CA LEU A 29 -72.27 38.41 15.80
C LEU A 29 -71.31 37.47 15.06
N LYS A 30 -71.81 36.64 14.13
CA LYS A 30 -70.97 35.80 13.27
C LYS A 30 -70.00 36.64 12.43
N LYS A 31 -70.43 37.79 11.91
CA LYS A 31 -69.56 38.72 11.17
C LYS A 31 -68.53 39.39 12.08
N LEU A 32 -68.94 39.82 13.27
CA LEU A 32 -68.04 40.42 14.26
C LEU A 32 -66.94 39.43 14.70
N ARG A 33 -67.26 38.13 14.79
CA ARG A 33 -66.27 37.08 15.11
C ARG A 33 -65.10 37.03 14.12
N ASN A 34 -65.29 37.49 12.88
CA ASN A 34 -64.25 37.54 11.85
C ASN A 34 -63.73 38.97 11.60
N ALA A 35 -63.96 39.92 12.51
CA ALA A 35 -63.51 41.30 12.37
C ALA A 35 -61.97 41.42 12.38
N THR A 36 -61.46 42.25 11.47
CA THR A 36 -60.06 42.71 11.44
C THR A 36 -59.91 43.98 12.30
N PRO A 37 -58.68 44.37 12.69
CA PRO A 37 -58.43 45.57 13.50
C PRO A 37 -59.05 46.85 12.91
N ASP A 38 -59.08 46.98 11.58
CA ASP A 38 -59.56 48.15 10.86
C ASP A 38 -61.10 48.24 10.81
N ASN A 39 -61.79 47.08 10.77
CA ASN A 39 -63.25 46.99 10.57
C ASN A 39 -64.02 46.72 11.87
N LEU A 40 -63.34 46.64 13.02
CA LEU A 40 -63.95 46.33 14.31
C LEU A 40 -65.01 47.36 14.72
N LYS A 41 -64.70 48.65 14.56
CA LYS A 41 -65.57 49.75 15.00
C LYS A 41 -66.87 49.82 14.21
N SER A 42 -66.82 49.54 12.89
CA SER A 42 -68.02 49.52 12.05
C SER A 42 -68.91 48.31 12.35
N LEU A 43 -68.31 47.13 12.56
CA LEU A 43 -69.08 45.91 12.87
C LEU A 43 -69.69 45.93 14.28
N GLN A 44 -69.06 46.62 15.25
CA GLN A 44 -69.67 46.89 16.56
C GLN A 44 -70.89 47.81 16.44
N ALA A 45 -70.80 48.87 15.64
CA ALA A 45 -71.94 49.77 15.40
C ALA A 45 -73.11 49.06 14.70
N ASP A 46 -72.83 48.17 13.75
CA ASP A 46 -73.85 47.35 13.08
C ASP A 46 -74.51 46.36 14.06
N LEU A 47 -73.76 45.82 15.01
CA LEU A 47 -74.25 44.93 16.05
C LEU A 47 -75.14 45.66 17.05
N ASP A 48 -74.73 46.85 17.51
CA ASP A 48 -75.54 47.69 18.40
C ASP A 48 -76.85 48.10 17.73
N LYS A 49 -76.81 48.42 16.43
CA LYS A 49 -77.99 48.74 15.62
C LYS A 49 -78.92 47.52 15.47
N ALA A 50 -78.37 46.34 15.20
CA ALA A 50 -79.15 45.10 15.09
C ALA A 50 -79.72 44.63 16.44
N ALA A 51 -79.00 44.86 17.54
CA ALA A 51 -79.48 44.59 18.90
C ALA A 51 -80.60 45.54 19.28
N ALA A 52 -80.49 46.83 18.96
CA ALA A 52 -81.51 47.84 19.23
C ALA A 52 -82.81 47.59 18.44
N SER A 53 -82.71 47.22 17.15
CA SER A 53 -83.89 46.96 16.31
C SER A 53 -84.65 45.69 16.70
N ASN A 54 -83.97 44.70 17.29
CA ASN A 54 -84.56 43.41 17.68
C ASN A 54 -84.82 43.29 19.20
N PHE A 55 -84.49 44.33 20.00
CA PHE A 55 -84.50 44.29 21.47
C PHE A 55 -85.84 43.87 22.09
N GLN A 56 -86.95 44.45 21.61
CA GLN A 56 -88.30 44.16 22.12
C GLN A 56 -88.84 42.81 21.62
N ALA A 57 -88.36 42.33 20.46
CA ALA A 57 -88.85 41.12 19.81
C ALA A 57 -88.24 39.82 20.38
N MET A 58 -87.10 39.88 21.09
CA MET A 58 -86.39 38.71 21.64
C MET A 58 -86.99 38.13 22.93
N GLY A 59 -87.86 38.85 23.65
CA GLY A 59 -88.59 38.33 24.82
C GLY A 59 -87.70 37.64 25.87
N ALA A 60 -87.92 36.35 26.09
CA ALA A 60 -87.19 35.54 27.09
C ALA A 60 -85.74 35.19 26.68
N LEU A 61 -85.38 35.28 25.40
CA LEU A 61 -84.04 34.98 24.90
C LEU A 61 -83.06 36.15 25.01
N ARG A 62 -83.54 37.35 25.35
CA ARG A 62 -82.77 38.59 25.36
C ARG A 62 -81.51 38.51 26.21
N ASP A 63 -81.62 38.05 27.46
CA ASP A 63 -80.51 38.08 28.40
C ASP A 63 -79.40 37.10 27.96
N ARG A 64 -79.78 35.92 27.44
CA ARG A 64 -78.83 34.94 26.87
C ARG A 64 -78.12 35.46 25.62
N VAL A 65 -78.83 36.11 24.70
CA VAL A 65 -78.23 36.69 23.48
C VAL A 65 -77.33 37.89 23.84
N ASN A 66 -77.67 38.64 24.88
CA ASN A 66 -76.83 39.75 25.37
C ASN A 66 -75.53 39.23 26.03
N ASP A 67 -75.60 38.13 26.78
CA ASP A 67 -74.40 37.46 27.31
C ASP A 67 -73.52 36.88 26.18
N GLU A 68 -74.13 36.24 25.17
CA GLU A 68 -73.45 35.79 23.94
C GLU A 68 -72.74 36.96 23.23
N MET A 69 -73.42 38.13 23.16
CA MET A 69 -72.89 39.36 22.57
C MET A 69 -71.70 39.91 23.36
N GLN A 70 -71.82 40.06 24.68
CA GLN A 70 -70.72 40.55 25.51
C GLN A 70 -69.52 39.59 25.48
N HIS A 71 -69.78 38.28 25.50
CA HIS A 71 -68.73 37.27 25.41
C HIS A 71 -67.99 37.31 24.07
N THR A 72 -68.70 37.44 22.96
CA THR A 72 -68.08 37.54 21.62
C THR A 72 -67.35 38.85 21.41
N ILE A 73 -67.87 39.99 21.89
CA ILE A 73 -67.17 41.28 21.85
C ILE A 73 -65.85 41.19 22.61
N THR A 74 -65.86 40.65 23.83
CA THR A 74 -64.63 40.51 24.64
C THR A 74 -63.62 39.55 24.00
N GLN A 75 -64.07 38.44 23.40
CA GLN A 75 -63.20 37.53 22.65
C GLN A 75 -62.56 38.20 21.42
N VAL A 76 -63.34 38.92 20.62
CA VAL A 76 -62.86 39.62 19.41
C VAL A 76 -61.90 40.75 19.78
N GLN A 77 -62.22 41.53 20.83
CA GLN A 77 -61.33 42.57 21.36
C GLN A 77 -60.01 42.00 21.85
N LYS A 78 -60.01 40.86 22.58
CA LYS A 78 -58.78 40.18 23.01
C LYS A 78 -57.94 39.71 21.82
N ARG A 79 -58.55 39.04 20.83
CA ARG A 79 -57.84 38.59 19.61
C ARG A 79 -57.19 39.75 18.88
N ILE A 80 -57.93 40.84 18.67
CA ILE A 80 -57.42 42.02 17.95
C ILE A 80 -56.33 42.72 18.76
N ALA A 81 -56.46 42.80 20.08
CA ALA A 81 -55.41 43.34 20.95
C ALA A 81 -54.13 42.49 20.90
N GLU A 82 -54.26 41.16 20.90
CA GLU A 82 -53.13 40.24 20.70
C GLU A 82 -52.50 40.39 19.31
N GLU A 83 -53.32 40.52 18.25
CA GLU A 83 -52.85 40.74 16.88
C GLU A 83 -52.09 42.07 16.73
N LEU A 84 -52.60 43.17 17.31
CA LEU A 84 -51.92 44.47 17.32
C LEU A 84 -50.61 44.43 18.11
N LYS A 85 -50.61 43.77 19.27
CA LYS A 85 -49.38 43.57 20.06
C LYS A 85 -48.33 42.78 19.28
N GLN A 86 -48.75 41.72 18.57
CA GLN A 86 -47.86 40.95 17.71
C GLN A 86 -47.33 41.78 16.53
N ARG A 87 -48.16 42.65 15.92
CA ARG A 87 -47.72 43.59 14.88
C ARG A 87 -46.70 44.59 15.40
N GLU A 88 -46.93 45.20 16.55
CA GLU A 88 -45.98 46.13 17.19
C GLU A 88 -44.67 45.43 17.58
N GLU A 89 -44.74 44.22 18.14
CA GLU A 89 -43.54 43.42 18.45
C GLU A 89 -42.77 43.02 17.18
N ALA A 90 -43.46 42.66 16.10
CA ALA A 90 -42.86 42.37 14.82
C ALA A 90 -42.21 43.61 14.18
N GLU A 91 -42.87 44.77 14.23
CA GLU A 91 -42.32 46.04 13.76
C GLU A 91 -41.09 46.46 14.58
N ARG A 92 -41.12 46.32 15.91
CA ARG A 92 -39.95 46.56 16.76
C ARG A 92 -38.80 45.62 16.42
N ARG A 93 -39.08 44.33 16.21
CA ARG A 93 -38.06 43.35 15.80
C ARG A 93 -37.45 43.73 14.45
N ARG A 94 -38.26 44.13 13.47
CA ARG A 94 -37.79 44.63 12.15
C ARG A 94 -36.92 45.87 12.29
N GLN A 95 -37.33 46.85 13.11
CA GLN A 95 -36.55 48.07 13.34
C GLN A 95 -35.21 47.77 14.03
N MET A 96 -35.19 46.87 15.02
CA MET A 96 -33.95 46.44 15.67
C MET A 96 -33.01 45.72 14.71
N GLU A 97 -33.54 44.86 13.84
CA GLU A 97 -32.76 44.16 12.80
C GLU A 97 -32.15 45.17 11.81
N LEU A 98 -32.96 46.11 11.30
CA LEU A 98 -32.50 47.18 10.41
C LEU A 98 -31.39 48.02 11.06
N ALA A 99 -31.61 48.47 12.30
CA ALA A 99 -30.61 49.26 13.03
C ALA A 99 -29.30 48.50 13.25
N ARG A 100 -29.38 47.19 13.56
CA ARG A 100 -28.20 46.33 13.71
C ARG A 100 -27.43 46.21 12.39
N VAL A 101 -28.12 45.95 11.28
CA VAL A 101 -27.48 45.83 9.96
C VAL A 101 -26.85 47.16 9.52
N GLU A 102 -27.53 48.28 9.74
CA GLU A 102 -26.97 49.61 9.47
C GLU A 102 -25.73 49.93 10.31
N GLN A 103 -25.70 49.49 11.57
CA GLN A 103 -24.52 49.65 12.42
C GLN A 103 -23.35 48.84 11.88
N LEU A 104 -23.57 47.56 11.54
CA LEU A 104 -22.54 46.70 10.94
C LEU A 104 -22.00 47.28 9.63
N LEU A 105 -22.86 47.88 8.81
CA LEU A 105 -22.45 48.58 7.59
C LEU A 105 -21.55 49.77 7.90
N LYS A 106 -21.90 50.62 8.87
CA LYS A 106 -21.09 51.79 9.25
C LYS A 106 -19.72 51.37 9.74
N GLU A 107 -19.65 50.34 10.57
CA GLU A 107 -18.38 49.79 11.05
C GLU A 107 -17.58 49.16 9.91
N ALA A 108 -18.21 48.50 8.93
CA ALA A 108 -17.51 47.98 7.75
C ALA A 108 -16.96 49.12 6.87
N ALA A 109 -17.76 50.15 6.63
CA ALA A 109 -17.38 51.30 5.82
C ALA A 109 -16.19 52.07 6.42
N ALA A 110 -16.15 52.24 7.75
CA ALA A 110 -15.06 52.91 8.44
C ALA A 110 -13.73 52.15 8.26
N GLU A 111 -13.74 50.83 8.33
CA GLU A 111 -12.52 50.03 8.15
C GLU A 111 -12.05 50.00 6.70
N VAL A 112 -12.97 49.90 5.74
CA VAL A 112 -12.61 50.03 4.32
C VAL A 112 -11.97 51.39 4.06
N GLN A 113 -12.51 52.47 4.62
CA GLN A 113 -11.93 53.81 4.50
C GLN A 113 -10.51 53.91 5.11
N SER A 114 -10.30 53.31 6.27
CA SER A 114 -8.98 53.23 6.91
C SER A 114 -7.97 52.49 6.02
N THR A 115 -8.38 51.38 5.40
CA THR A 115 -7.51 50.64 4.46
C THR A 115 -7.19 51.40 3.19
N GLU A 116 -8.17 52.09 2.60
CA GLU A 116 -7.93 52.92 1.43
C GLU A 116 -6.93 54.04 1.72
N ALA A 117 -7.02 54.69 2.88
CA ALA A 117 -6.07 55.71 3.29
C ALA A 117 -4.64 55.15 3.42
N ARG A 118 -4.48 53.90 3.87
CA ARG A 118 -3.16 53.25 3.90
C ARG A 118 -2.69 52.86 2.50
N VAL A 119 -3.59 52.41 1.62
CA VAL A 119 -3.29 52.10 0.23
C VAL A 119 -2.81 53.35 -0.51
N THR A 120 -3.43 54.51 -0.29
CA THR A 120 -2.95 55.77 -0.88
C THR A 120 -1.57 56.15 -0.36
N GLN A 121 -1.28 55.95 0.93
CA GLN A 121 0.07 56.16 1.48
C GLN A 121 1.10 55.22 0.84
N ALA A 122 0.75 53.95 0.61
CA ALA A 122 1.61 53.01 -0.08
C ALA A 122 1.86 53.42 -1.55
N GLN A 123 0.85 53.93 -2.25
CA GLN A 123 0.98 54.47 -3.60
C GLN A 123 1.92 55.67 -3.65
N GLU A 124 1.78 56.62 -2.71
CA GLU A 124 2.65 57.79 -2.60
C GLU A 124 4.10 57.38 -2.29
N ALA A 125 4.31 56.48 -1.34
CA ALA A 125 5.65 55.97 -1.02
C ALA A 125 6.29 55.26 -2.23
N THR A 126 5.50 54.46 -2.96
CA THR A 126 5.98 53.75 -4.15
C THR A 126 6.32 54.71 -5.29
N THR A 127 5.52 55.77 -5.50
CA THR A 127 5.82 56.78 -6.53
C THR A 127 7.09 57.56 -6.19
N LEU A 128 7.32 57.91 -4.92
CA LEU A 128 8.56 58.53 -4.45
C LEU A 128 9.79 57.62 -4.67
N ALA A 129 9.68 56.33 -4.32
CA ALA A 129 10.75 55.36 -4.59
C ALA A 129 11.03 55.22 -6.10
N CYS A 130 9.97 55.26 -6.93
CA CYS A 130 10.10 55.19 -8.37
C CYS A 130 10.77 56.42 -8.97
N GLN A 131 10.42 57.62 -8.51
CA GLN A 131 11.09 58.86 -8.92
C GLN A 131 12.60 58.77 -8.63
N ARG A 132 12.98 58.39 -7.41
CA ARG A 132 14.39 58.17 -7.05
C ARG A 132 15.09 57.12 -7.91
N GLY A 133 14.37 56.05 -8.28
CA GLY A 133 14.90 55.01 -9.16
C GLY A 133 15.13 55.45 -10.62
N ILE A 134 14.45 56.51 -11.06
CA ILE A 134 14.64 57.11 -12.39
C ILE A 134 15.79 58.12 -12.36
N ASP A 135 15.90 58.90 -11.28
CA ASP A 135 16.91 59.94 -11.11
C ASP A 135 18.31 59.39 -11.37
N ALA A 136 19.01 59.95 -12.37
CA ALA A 136 20.31 59.46 -12.81
C ALA A 136 21.42 59.74 -11.79
N GLU A 137 21.25 60.76 -10.96
CA GLU A 137 22.20 61.20 -9.94
C GLU A 137 22.01 60.48 -8.59
N ALA A 138 20.92 59.73 -8.41
CA ALA A 138 20.64 59.03 -7.17
C ALA A 138 21.60 57.84 -6.96
N ALA A 139 22.20 57.77 -5.78
CA ALA A 139 23.07 56.66 -5.41
C ALA A 139 22.26 55.35 -5.34
N PRO A 140 22.85 54.21 -5.73
CA PRO A 140 22.16 52.93 -5.70
C PRO A 140 21.70 52.54 -4.28
N GLU A 141 22.43 52.95 -3.24
CA GLU A 141 22.07 52.72 -1.84
C GLU A 141 20.80 53.50 -1.45
N ASP A 142 20.69 54.77 -1.83
CA ASP A 142 19.52 55.61 -1.57
C ASP A 142 18.26 55.10 -2.28
N ILE A 143 18.41 54.56 -3.49
CA ILE A 143 17.32 53.91 -4.24
C ILE A 143 16.85 52.67 -3.49
N LEU A 144 17.77 51.82 -3.04
CA LEU A 144 17.44 50.59 -2.31
C LEU A 144 16.81 50.90 -0.94
N GLN A 145 17.27 51.94 -0.25
CA GLN A 145 16.67 52.38 1.01
C GLN A 145 15.24 52.90 0.79
N ALA A 146 15.01 53.74 -0.22
CA ALA A 146 13.66 54.22 -0.55
C ALA A 146 12.71 53.08 -0.92
N VAL A 147 13.22 52.08 -1.64
CA VAL A 147 12.49 50.85 -1.97
C VAL A 147 12.13 50.05 -0.71
N GLN A 148 13.05 49.92 0.24
CA GLN A 148 12.79 49.22 1.51
C GLN A 148 11.75 49.95 2.37
N GLU A 149 11.83 51.28 2.47
CA GLU A 149 10.87 52.10 3.22
C GLU A 149 9.47 52.01 2.59
N ALA A 150 9.36 52.14 1.26
CA ALA A 150 8.10 51.96 0.55
C ALA A 150 7.57 50.52 0.65
N GLY A 151 8.46 49.52 0.64
CA GLY A 151 8.12 48.11 0.81
C GLY A 151 7.45 47.82 2.14
N LYS A 152 7.96 48.38 3.25
CA LYS A 152 7.35 48.24 4.58
C LYS A 152 5.94 48.81 4.63
N ILE A 153 5.74 50.01 4.06
CA ILE A 153 4.42 50.65 4.00
C ILE A 153 3.44 49.82 3.15
N LEU A 154 3.93 49.25 2.05
CA LEU A 154 3.15 48.41 1.16
C LEU A 154 2.76 47.07 1.81
N GLU A 155 3.65 46.47 2.58
CA GLU A 155 3.37 45.25 3.35
C GLU A 155 2.34 45.52 4.47
N ASP A 156 2.48 46.63 5.20
CA ASP A 156 1.47 47.08 6.17
C ASP A 156 0.09 47.27 5.51
N ALA A 157 0.06 47.87 4.31
CA ALA A 157 -1.17 48.10 3.56
C ALA A 157 -1.82 46.80 3.09
N LYS A 158 -1.02 45.81 2.63
CA LYS A 158 -1.51 44.46 2.29
C LYS A 158 -2.10 43.77 3.51
N GLY A 159 -1.39 43.76 4.64
CA GLY A 159 -1.90 43.15 5.86
C GLY A 159 -3.16 43.81 6.39
N LEU A 160 -3.32 45.12 6.22
CA LEU A 160 -4.56 45.84 6.53
C LEU A 160 -5.71 45.49 5.59
N LEU A 161 -5.42 45.39 4.28
CA LEU A 161 -6.39 44.99 3.27
C LEU A 161 -6.94 43.59 3.56
N ASP A 162 -6.07 42.61 3.82
CA ASP A 162 -6.47 41.23 4.15
C ASP A 162 -7.36 41.19 5.40
N ARG A 163 -7.03 42.00 6.42
CA ARG A 163 -7.87 42.13 7.62
C ARG A 163 -9.25 42.70 7.30
N SER A 164 -9.32 43.75 6.48
CA SER A 164 -10.60 44.36 6.11
C SER A 164 -11.45 43.48 5.21
N GLU A 165 -10.86 42.70 4.31
CA GLU A 165 -11.59 41.71 3.51
C GLU A 165 -12.21 40.63 4.41
N ARG A 166 -11.45 40.08 5.36
CA ARG A 166 -11.96 39.11 6.34
C ARG A 166 -13.06 39.72 7.21
N LEU A 167 -12.86 40.92 7.73
CA LEU A 167 -13.85 41.61 8.56
C LEU A 167 -15.13 41.94 7.79
N LEU A 168 -15.01 42.35 6.52
CA LEU A 168 -16.17 42.59 5.67
C LEU A 168 -16.95 41.30 5.42
N SER A 169 -16.27 40.18 5.20
CA SER A 169 -16.92 38.87 5.05
C SER A 169 -17.68 38.48 6.32
N VAL A 170 -17.03 38.55 7.48
CA VAL A 170 -17.65 38.23 8.77
C VAL A 170 -18.85 39.14 9.05
N LYS A 171 -18.73 40.45 8.78
CA LYS A 171 -19.84 41.38 8.95
C LYS A 171 -20.98 41.09 7.99
N LYS A 172 -20.70 40.69 6.74
CA LYS A 172 -21.71 40.30 5.75
C LYS A 172 -22.48 39.06 6.19
N GLU A 173 -21.81 38.08 6.77
CA GLU A 173 -22.45 36.90 7.37
C GLU A 173 -23.30 37.28 8.59
N ALA A 174 -22.78 38.15 9.46
CA ALA A 174 -23.51 38.63 10.64
C ALA A 174 -24.76 39.46 10.30
N MET A 175 -24.82 40.08 9.11
CA MET A 175 -26.01 40.77 8.61
C MET A 175 -27.13 39.80 8.18
N GLY A 176 -26.82 38.55 7.85
CA GLY A 176 -27.81 37.52 7.51
C GLY A 176 -28.55 37.75 6.18
N ALA A 177 -29.72 37.11 6.03
CA ALA A 177 -30.53 37.12 4.80
C ALA A 177 -31.88 37.85 4.94
N GLY A 178 -32.07 38.58 6.04
CA GLY A 178 -33.32 39.28 6.36
C GLY A 178 -33.58 40.52 5.50
N GLU A 179 -34.67 41.22 5.79
CA GLU A 179 -35.07 42.43 5.05
C GLU A 179 -34.02 43.54 5.17
N GLY A 180 -33.37 43.66 6.34
CA GLY A 180 -32.31 44.65 6.54
C GLY A 180 -31.05 44.40 5.69
N ALA A 181 -30.63 43.14 5.58
CA ALA A 181 -29.50 42.77 4.72
C ALA A 181 -29.79 43.08 3.24
N ARG A 182 -31.03 42.90 2.78
CA ARG A 182 -31.42 43.25 1.41
C ARG A 182 -31.36 44.75 1.13
N HIS A 183 -31.67 45.57 2.13
CA HIS A 183 -31.60 47.03 2.02
C HIS A 183 -30.16 47.50 1.83
N VAL A 184 -29.21 46.86 2.51
CA VAL A 184 -27.80 47.28 2.59
C VAL A 184 -26.89 46.55 1.58
N LYS A 185 -27.45 45.61 0.80
CA LYS A 185 -26.69 44.75 -0.10
C LYS A 185 -25.85 45.53 -1.10
N ARG A 186 -26.38 46.61 -1.69
CA ARG A 186 -25.66 47.41 -2.70
C ARG A 186 -24.43 48.09 -2.10
N GLU A 187 -24.55 48.59 -0.89
CA GLU A 187 -23.48 49.26 -0.16
C GLU A 187 -22.39 48.27 0.23
N VAL A 188 -22.75 47.04 0.65
CA VAL A 188 -21.76 45.98 0.92
C VAL A 188 -21.04 45.53 -0.35
N ASP A 189 -21.77 45.42 -1.48
CA ASP A 189 -21.17 45.09 -2.77
C ASP A 189 -20.22 46.22 -3.25
N ASP A 190 -20.56 47.49 -3.01
CA ASP A 190 -19.67 48.64 -3.27
C ASP A 190 -18.40 48.60 -2.41
N LEU A 191 -18.53 48.34 -1.10
CA LEU A 191 -17.38 48.17 -0.21
C LEU A 191 -16.46 47.02 -0.66
N THR A 192 -17.03 45.92 -1.14
CA THR A 192 -16.27 44.79 -1.69
C THR A 192 -15.53 45.21 -2.96
N GLY A 193 -16.19 45.94 -3.87
CA GLY A 193 -15.57 46.46 -5.09
C GLY A 193 -14.41 47.43 -4.82
N ARG A 194 -14.53 48.26 -3.78
CA ARG A 194 -13.49 49.18 -3.31
C ARG A 194 -12.27 48.45 -2.77
N LEU A 195 -12.45 47.40 -1.95
CA LEU A 195 -11.34 46.55 -1.48
C LEU A 195 -10.62 45.86 -2.65
N GLN A 196 -11.37 45.34 -3.64
CA GLN A 196 -10.77 44.76 -4.84
C GLN A 196 -9.96 45.79 -5.66
N GLN A 197 -10.42 47.05 -5.73
CA GLN A 197 -9.66 48.12 -6.37
C GLN A 197 -8.38 48.46 -5.60
N SER A 198 -8.43 48.45 -4.28
CA SER A 198 -7.27 48.57 -3.39
C SER A 198 -6.26 47.44 -3.62
N HIS A 199 -6.73 46.19 -3.71
CA HIS A 199 -5.88 45.03 -4.03
C HIS A 199 -5.13 45.23 -5.35
N ARG A 200 -5.84 45.55 -6.45
CA ARG A 200 -5.23 45.83 -7.76
C ARG A 200 -4.25 47.01 -7.73
N SER A 201 -4.45 47.96 -6.83
CA SER A 201 -3.56 49.10 -6.67
C SER A 201 -2.28 48.72 -5.94
N LEU A 202 -2.37 47.93 -4.86
CA LEU A 202 -1.19 47.39 -4.16
C LEU A 202 -0.39 46.41 -5.03
N GLN A 203 -1.05 45.63 -5.87
CA GLN A 203 -0.36 44.75 -6.83
C GLN A 203 0.51 45.57 -7.80
N ARG A 204 -0.05 46.61 -8.43
CA ARG A 204 0.71 47.52 -9.29
C ARG A 204 1.85 48.21 -8.54
N CYS A 205 1.64 48.58 -7.28
CA CYS A 205 2.71 49.15 -6.45
C CYS A 205 3.82 48.12 -6.20
N THR A 206 3.49 46.84 -6.03
CA THR A 206 4.48 45.77 -5.85
C THR A 206 5.36 45.62 -7.09
N GLU A 207 4.74 45.51 -8.27
CA GLU A 207 5.44 45.37 -9.56
C GLU A 207 6.38 46.57 -9.81
N THR A 208 5.89 47.80 -9.61
CA THR A 208 6.72 49.01 -9.77
C THR A 208 7.85 49.08 -8.75
N LEU A 209 7.64 48.60 -7.52
CA LEU A 209 8.66 48.54 -6.48
C LEU A 209 9.74 47.50 -6.81
N GLU A 210 9.38 46.36 -7.40
CA GLU A 210 10.33 45.34 -7.86
C GLU A 210 11.18 45.84 -9.04
N GLU A 211 10.57 46.53 -10.00
CA GLU A 211 11.30 47.14 -11.12
C GLU A 211 12.31 48.19 -10.65
N THR A 212 11.92 49.02 -9.67
CA THR A 212 12.80 50.04 -9.08
C THR A 212 13.91 49.40 -8.25
N ARG A 213 13.62 48.36 -7.46
CA ARG A 213 14.62 47.53 -6.79
C ARG A 213 15.62 46.95 -7.78
N GLY A 214 15.13 46.37 -8.88
CA GLY A 214 15.96 45.81 -9.93
C GLY A 214 16.87 46.85 -10.58
N ARG A 215 16.39 48.08 -10.79
CA ARG A 215 17.22 49.21 -11.26
C ARG A 215 18.32 49.56 -10.25
N GLY A 216 17.98 49.70 -8.97
CA GLY A 216 18.93 49.99 -7.90
C GLY A 216 20.03 48.92 -7.80
N LEU A 217 19.65 47.63 -7.82
CA LEU A 217 20.60 46.51 -7.78
C LEU A 217 21.51 46.46 -9.01
N ARG A 218 20.98 46.69 -10.21
CA ARG A 218 21.80 46.75 -11.44
C ARG A 218 22.81 47.89 -11.39
N ARG A 219 22.41 49.07 -10.89
CA ARG A 219 23.32 50.21 -10.70
C ARG A 219 24.39 49.90 -9.64
N ALA A 220 24.01 49.30 -8.51
CA ALA A 220 24.95 48.88 -7.47
C ALA A 220 25.98 47.88 -8.01
N ALA A 221 25.52 46.89 -8.77
CA ALA A 221 26.39 45.88 -9.39
C ALA A 221 27.32 46.49 -10.45
N ALA A 222 26.82 47.39 -11.29
CA ALA A 222 27.64 48.11 -12.27
C ALA A 222 28.73 48.95 -11.58
N LEU A 223 28.38 49.68 -10.52
CA LEU A 223 29.34 50.48 -9.76
C LEU A 223 30.41 49.63 -9.07
N LYS A 224 30.02 48.47 -8.52
CA LYS A 224 30.98 47.51 -7.96
C LYS A 224 31.89 46.91 -9.05
N GLN A 225 31.33 46.56 -10.21
CA GLN A 225 32.12 46.08 -11.35
C GLN A 225 33.10 47.14 -11.84
N ASP A 226 32.70 48.40 -11.93
CA ASP A 226 33.58 49.51 -12.30
C ASP A 226 34.71 49.71 -11.26
N GLN A 227 34.40 49.57 -9.97
CA GLN A 227 35.40 49.59 -8.90
C GLN A 227 36.38 48.41 -9.00
N ASP A 228 35.88 47.19 -9.22
CA ASP A 228 36.69 45.99 -9.41
C ASP A 228 37.57 46.13 -10.67
N TRP A 229 37.04 46.72 -11.74
CA TRP A 229 37.80 47.01 -12.96
C TRP A 229 38.86 48.07 -12.74
N MET A 230 38.56 49.12 -11.98
CA MET A 230 39.55 50.15 -11.62
C MET A 230 40.64 49.57 -10.71
N ALA A 231 40.29 48.70 -9.76
CA ALA A 231 41.24 48.02 -8.91
C ALA A 231 42.14 47.05 -9.71
N ALA A 232 41.55 46.30 -10.64
CA ALA A 232 42.31 45.44 -11.55
C ALA A 232 43.24 46.27 -12.45
N PHE A 233 42.75 47.36 -13.05
CA PHE A 233 43.56 48.25 -13.87
C PHE A 233 44.77 48.80 -13.08
N LYS A 234 44.54 49.35 -11.88
CA LYS A 234 45.60 49.87 -10.99
C LYS A 234 46.58 48.79 -10.50
N ARG A 235 46.15 47.54 -10.40
CA ARG A 235 47.04 46.44 -10.01
C ARG A 235 48.03 46.07 -11.10
N HIS A 236 47.66 46.31 -12.35
CA HIS A 236 48.44 45.92 -13.53
C HIS A 236 49.18 47.09 -14.19
N ASP A 237 48.84 48.32 -13.84
CA ASP A 237 49.56 49.56 -14.15
C ASP A 237 50.70 49.73 -13.13
N VAL A 238 51.89 49.16 -13.42
CA VAL A 238 53.01 49.08 -12.47
C VAL A 238 53.83 50.36 -12.48
N ASP A 239 53.78 51.12 -13.58
CA ASP A 239 54.46 52.40 -13.75
C ASP A 239 53.59 53.63 -13.40
N ASP A 240 52.33 53.41 -12.98
CA ASP A 240 51.35 54.42 -12.57
C ASP A 240 51.15 55.52 -13.65
N ASP A 241 51.35 55.18 -14.92
CA ASP A 241 51.29 56.13 -16.04
C ASP A 241 49.85 56.30 -16.59
N GLY A 242 48.91 55.48 -16.11
CA GLY A 242 47.52 55.46 -16.52
C GLY A 242 47.27 54.74 -17.85
N GLN A 243 48.24 53.97 -18.36
CA GLN A 243 48.22 53.24 -19.62
C GLN A 243 48.88 51.85 -19.49
N LEU A 244 48.16 50.79 -19.85
CA LEU A 244 48.76 49.45 -19.81
C LEU A 244 49.72 49.24 -20.99
N SER A 245 50.98 48.94 -20.68
CA SER A 245 52.02 48.55 -21.63
C SER A 245 51.81 47.12 -22.16
N SER A 246 52.49 46.76 -23.26
CA SER A 246 52.37 45.40 -23.85
C SER A 246 52.76 44.28 -22.88
N ALA A 247 53.77 44.51 -22.03
CA ALA A 247 54.22 43.55 -21.01
C ALA A 247 53.19 43.39 -19.87
N GLU A 248 52.48 44.46 -19.51
CA GLU A 248 51.44 44.43 -18.48
C GLU A 248 50.15 43.78 -19.00
N VAL A 249 49.82 43.99 -20.28
CA VAL A 249 48.73 43.26 -20.94
C VAL A 249 49.01 41.76 -21.02
N GLU A 250 50.26 41.35 -21.26
CA GLU A 250 50.66 39.95 -21.17
C GLU A 250 50.56 39.40 -19.74
N ALA A 251 50.98 40.18 -18.73
CA ALA A 251 50.87 39.79 -17.33
C ALA A 251 49.39 39.63 -16.90
N TYR A 252 48.53 40.56 -17.32
CA TYR A 252 47.08 40.49 -17.12
C TYR A 252 46.47 39.25 -17.79
N ALA A 253 46.86 38.94 -19.03
CA ALA A 253 46.35 37.76 -19.73
C ALA A 253 46.80 36.45 -19.04
N ARG A 254 48.05 36.41 -18.56
CA ARG A 254 48.60 35.26 -17.82
C ARG A 254 47.89 35.06 -16.48
N GLU A 255 47.60 36.12 -15.73
CA GLU A 255 46.81 36.05 -14.50
C GLU A 255 45.38 35.54 -14.76
N ASN A 256 44.80 35.86 -15.93
CA ASN A 256 43.48 35.37 -16.33
C ASN A 256 43.50 33.97 -17.00
N GLY A 257 44.65 33.27 -16.98
CA GLY A 257 44.80 31.90 -17.46
C GLY A 257 44.94 31.76 -18.97
N VAL A 258 45.39 32.81 -19.68
CA VAL A 258 45.58 32.80 -21.14
C VAL A 258 47.03 33.11 -21.48
N GLU A 259 47.69 32.19 -22.16
CA GLU A 259 48.95 32.47 -22.84
C GLU A 259 48.64 33.06 -24.22
N LEU A 260 48.73 34.40 -24.33
CA LEU A 260 48.55 35.08 -25.61
C LEU A 260 49.76 34.78 -26.51
N SER A 261 49.53 34.27 -27.72
CA SER A 261 50.59 34.22 -28.73
C SER A 261 50.98 35.64 -29.15
N GLY A 262 52.26 35.86 -29.48
CA GLY A 262 52.78 37.19 -29.85
C GLY A 262 52.02 37.86 -31.01
N GLU A 263 51.42 37.05 -31.90
CA GLU A 263 50.56 37.53 -32.98
C GLU A 263 49.20 38.06 -32.51
N VAL A 264 48.60 37.41 -31.50
CA VAL A 264 47.32 37.82 -30.90
C VAL A 264 47.53 39.07 -30.06
N LEU A 265 48.60 39.12 -29.27
CA LEU A 265 48.97 40.30 -28.50
C LEU A 265 49.22 41.51 -29.41
N SER A 266 49.99 41.35 -30.50
CA SER A 266 50.23 42.43 -31.46
C SER A 266 48.94 42.92 -32.12
N ARG A 267 47.99 42.02 -32.39
CA ARG A 267 46.67 42.36 -32.93
C ARG A 267 45.82 43.14 -31.94
N ILE A 268 45.90 42.79 -30.65
CA ILE A 268 45.19 43.48 -29.56
C ILE A 268 45.77 44.88 -29.35
N MET A 269 47.10 45.01 -29.26
CA MET A 269 47.78 46.30 -29.06
C MET A 269 47.56 47.26 -30.23
N ARG A 270 47.62 46.76 -31.49
CA ARG A 270 47.35 47.59 -32.69
C ARG A 270 45.99 48.29 -32.69
N VAL A 271 45.00 47.74 -31.98
CA VAL A 271 43.64 48.30 -31.93
C VAL A 271 43.42 49.17 -30.69
N LEU A 272 44.15 48.92 -29.60
CA LEU A 272 43.86 49.50 -28.29
C LEU A 272 44.89 50.53 -27.83
N GLU A 273 46.08 50.61 -28.43
CA GLU A 273 47.13 51.54 -28.01
C GLU A 273 46.72 53.01 -28.24
N PRO A 274 46.90 53.92 -27.26
CA PRO A 274 47.26 53.67 -25.86
C PRO A 274 46.08 53.09 -25.05
N VAL A 275 46.35 52.09 -24.21
CA VAL A 275 45.34 51.35 -23.42
C VAL A 275 44.99 52.11 -22.16
N THR A 276 44.15 53.14 -22.30
CA THR A 276 43.57 53.87 -21.16
C THR A 276 42.44 53.07 -20.50
N PHE A 277 42.05 53.46 -19.28
CA PHE A 277 40.96 52.80 -18.53
C PHE A 277 39.66 52.63 -19.34
N GLU A 278 39.28 53.61 -20.16
CA GLU A 278 38.10 53.52 -21.05
C GLU A 278 38.18 52.38 -22.08
N LYS A 279 39.40 52.00 -22.48
CA LYS A 279 39.67 50.91 -23.42
C LYS A 279 39.94 49.58 -22.72
N PHE A 280 40.08 49.56 -21.39
CA PHE A 280 40.33 48.35 -20.59
C PHE A 280 39.19 47.32 -20.72
N LEU A 281 37.94 47.78 -20.81
CA LEU A 281 36.80 46.88 -21.06
C LEU A 281 36.93 46.16 -22.42
N ARG A 282 37.37 46.88 -23.46
CA ARG A 282 37.61 46.30 -24.79
C ARG A 282 38.82 45.36 -24.80
N LEU A 283 39.85 45.68 -24.02
CA LEU A 283 41.00 44.78 -23.81
C LEU A 283 40.54 43.45 -23.21
N ARG A 284 39.78 43.51 -22.10
CA ARG A 284 39.26 42.32 -21.42
C ARG A 284 38.37 41.47 -22.36
N GLN A 285 37.53 42.10 -23.17
CA GLN A 285 36.73 41.39 -24.18
C GLN A 285 37.61 40.66 -25.20
N LYS A 286 38.69 41.29 -25.69
CA LYS A 286 39.60 40.68 -26.67
C LYS A 286 40.45 39.57 -26.05
N VAL A 287 40.92 39.73 -24.82
CA VAL A 287 41.62 38.67 -24.06
C VAL A 287 40.67 37.52 -23.75
N GLY A 288 39.40 37.81 -23.41
CA GLY A 288 38.37 36.80 -23.21
C GLY A 288 38.01 36.01 -24.47
N ILE A 289 37.95 36.66 -25.64
CA ILE A 289 37.79 35.97 -26.94
C ILE A 289 38.98 35.03 -27.19
N ALA A 290 40.21 35.49 -26.94
CA ALA A 290 41.40 34.66 -27.09
C ALA A 290 41.42 33.46 -26.13
N LYS A 291 40.97 33.65 -24.87
CA LYS A 291 40.75 32.57 -23.89
C LYS A 291 39.79 31.51 -24.43
N PHE A 292 38.60 31.97 -24.85
CA PHE A 292 37.54 31.10 -25.32
C PHE A 292 37.95 30.35 -26.59
N GLU A 293 38.69 30.99 -27.50
CA GLU A 293 39.24 30.32 -28.68
C GLU A 293 40.27 29.24 -28.33
N ALA A 294 41.11 29.46 -27.31
CA ALA A 294 42.08 28.47 -26.84
C ALA A 294 41.39 27.28 -26.16
N GLU A 295 40.45 27.55 -25.25
CA GLU A 295 39.64 26.54 -24.57
C GLU A 295 38.73 25.77 -25.56
N ALA A 296 38.19 26.43 -26.59
CA ALA A 296 37.41 25.78 -27.62
C ALA A 296 38.25 24.81 -28.48
N ARG A 297 39.54 25.11 -28.70
CA ARG A 297 40.45 24.18 -29.41
C ARG A 297 40.74 22.94 -28.57
N THR A 298 41.03 23.12 -27.28
CA THR A 298 41.26 21.98 -26.38
C THR A 298 39.99 21.15 -26.20
N ARG A 299 38.82 21.80 -26.12
CA ARG A 299 37.52 21.12 -26.05
C ARG A 299 37.24 20.30 -27.31
N ARG A 300 37.43 20.87 -28.51
CA ARG A 300 37.25 20.12 -29.78
C ARG A 300 38.20 18.94 -29.89
N ALA A 301 39.46 19.10 -29.51
CA ALA A 301 40.43 18.00 -29.53
C ALA A 301 40.03 16.87 -28.56
N ALA A 302 39.57 17.20 -27.35
CA ALA A 302 39.07 16.22 -26.39
C ALA A 302 37.77 15.54 -26.85
N GLU A 303 36.85 16.29 -27.47
CA GLU A 303 35.62 15.75 -28.06
C GLU A 303 35.94 14.78 -29.21
N GLU A 304 36.90 15.09 -30.08
CA GLU A 304 37.34 14.20 -31.17
C GLU A 304 38.01 12.92 -30.65
N GLU A 305 38.81 13.01 -29.59
CA GLU A 305 39.43 11.83 -28.95
C GLU A 305 38.37 10.92 -28.31
N GLN A 306 37.41 11.51 -27.59
CA GLN A 306 36.28 10.77 -27.01
C GLN A 306 35.39 10.13 -28.08
N GLN A 307 35.19 10.78 -29.23
CA GLN A 307 34.44 10.19 -30.35
C GLN A 307 35.16 8.95 -30.90
N ARG A 308 36.48 8.99 -31.07
CA ARG A 308 37.26 7.82 -31.52
C ARG A 308 37.21 6.68 -30.51
N GLU A 309 37.31 6.97 -29.22
CA GLU A 309 37.18 5.96 -28.18
C GLU A 309 35.78 5.34 -28.13
N ALA A 310 34.73 6.15 -28.25
CA ALA A 310 33.35 5.70 -28.29
C ALA A 310 33.06 4.83 -29.52
N GLU A 311 33.56 5.20 -30.70
CA GLU A 311 33.44 4.40 -31.93
C GLU A 311 34.19 3.07 -31.82
N ALA A 312 35.39 3.08 -31.25
CA ALA A 312 36.16 1.85 -31.02
C ALA A 312 35.47 0.91 -30.02
N GLN A 313 34.83 1.45 -28.97
CA GLN A 313 34.04 0.66 -28.03
C GLN A 313 32.76 0.11 -28.68
N ARG A 314 32.09 0.91 -29.52
CA ARG A 314 30.90 0.49 -30.26
C ARG A 314 31.18 -0.72 -31.15
N LEU A 315 32.27 -0.70 -31.92
CA LEU A 315 32.64 -1.82 -32.79
C LEU A 315 32.87 -3.11 -31.97
N LYS A 316 33.51 -3.02 -30.80
CA LYS A 316 33.70 -4.18 -29.90
C LYS A 316 32.38 -4.73 -29.37
N VAL A 317 31.47 -3.86 -28.93
CA VAL A 317 30.14 -4.29 -28.44
C VAL A 317 29.33 -4.92 -29.58
N GLN A 318 29.42 -4.38 -30.79
CA GLN A 318 28.74 -4.94 -31.95
C GLN A 318 29.26 -6.36 -32.28
N GLU A 319 30.58 -6.57 -32.30
CA GLU A 319 31.17 -7.90 -32.49
C GLU A 319 30.73 -8.88 -31.39
N MET A 320 30.66 -8.44 -30.13
CA MET A 320 30.16 -9.26 -29.02
C MET A 320 28.69 -9.65 -29.19
N VAL A 321 27.82 -8.70 -29.59
CA VAL A 321 26.40 -8.96 -29.85
C VAL A 321 26.21 -10.01 -30.94
N GLU A 322 26.99 -9.95 -32.03
CA GLU A 322 26.96 -10.97 -33.09
C GLU A 322 27.36 -12.36 -32.57
N VAL A 323 28.43 -12.45 -31.77
CA VAL A 323 28.85 -13.72 -31.15
C VAL A 323 27.77 -14.28 -30.23
N ILE A 324 27.20 -13.45 -29.35
CA ILE A 324 26.15 -13.84 -28.41
C ILE A 324 24.92 -14.34 -29.15
N THR A 325 24.49 -13.67 -30.23
CA THR A 325 23.34 -14.11 -31.02
C THR A 325 23.51 -15.52 -31.59
N ALA A 326 24.70 -15.86 -32.09
CA ALA A 326 24.97 -17.19 -32.63
C ALA A 326 24.95 -18.28 -31.53
N GLN A 327 25.48 -17.98 -30.34
CA GLN A 327 25.45 -18.90 -29.20
C GLN A 327 24.02 -19.16 -28.70
N PHE A 328 23.15 -18.14 -28.74
CA PHE A 328 21.74 -18.28 -28.40
C PHE A 328 20.99 -19.24 -29.32
N GLU A 329 21.24 -19.16 -30.62
CA GLU A 329 20.61 -20.06 -31.59
C GLU A 329 21.01 -21.52 -31.36
N ASP A 330 22.28 -21.78 -31.09
CA ASP A 330 22.79 -23.13 -30.77
C ASP A 330 22.20 -23.66 -29.45
N GLY A 331 22.19 -22.84 -28.39
CA GLY A 331 21.60 -23.21 -27.10
C GLY A 331 20.11 -23.55 -27.19
N LYS A 332 19.36 -22.78 -27.99
CA LYS A 332 17.93 -23.03 -28.24
C LYS A 332 17.69 -24.36 -28.97
N LEU A 333 18.48 -24.67 -30.00
CA LEU A 333 18.35 -25.93 -30.75
C LEU A 333 18.61 -27.15 -29.86
N LYS A 334 19.66 -27.09 -29.03
CA LYS A 334 19.98 -28.17 -28.09
C LYS A 334 18.88 -28.35 -27.04
N LEU A 335 18.34 -27.25 -26.51
CA LEU A 335 17.25 -27.32 -25.53
C LEU A 335 15.97 -27.94 -26.11
N GLN A 336 15.65 -27.64 -27.38
CA GLN A 336 14.52 -28.25 -28.09
C GLN A 336 14.72 -29.76 -28.24
N GLN A 337 15.93 -30.21 -28.63
CA GLN A 337 16.25 -31.63 -28.76
C GLN A 337 16.07 -32.37 -27.42
N VAL A 338 16.58 -31.82 -26.31
CA VAL A 338 16.43 -32.42 -24.98
C VAL A 338 14.95 -32.52 -24.57
N SER A 339 14.15 -31.49 -24.86
CA SER A 339 12.73 -31.49 -24.55
C SER A 339 11.95 -32.54 -25.34
N GLU A 340 12.26 -32.74 -26.63
CA GLU A 340 11.62 -33.76 -27.46
C GLU A 340 12.01 -35.18 -27.03
N GLU A 341 13.28 -35.41 -26.70
CA GLU A 341 13.75 -36.69 -26.18
C GLU A 341 13.01 -37.07 -24.89
N LEU A 342 12.88 -36.13 -23.93
CA LEU A 342 12.14 -36.37 -22.68
C LEU A 342 10.67 -36.72 -22.90
N LYS A 343 9.96 -35.98 -23.77
CA LYS A 343 8.56 -36.26 -24.10
C LYS A 343 8.39 -37.66 -24.72
N SER A 344 9.35 -38.07 -25.56
CA SER A 344 9.30 -39.40 -26.20
C SER A 344 9.54 -40.53 -25.19
N LEU A 345 10.30 -40.28 -24.13
CA LEU A 345 10.61 -41.25 -23.08
C LEU A 345 9.45 -41.47 -22.10
N GLU A 346 8.63 -40.45 -21.83
CA GLU A 346 7.40 -40.61 -21.04
C GLU A 346 6.39 -41.56 -21.68
N ALA A 347 6.42 -41.68 -23.01
CA ALA A 347 5.58 -42.64 -23.75
C ALA A 347 6.14 -44.08 -23.71
N SER A 348 7.37 -44.28 -23.22
CA SER A 348 8.01 -45.59 -23.15
C SER A 348 7.70 -46.30 -21.81
N ALA A 349 7.37 -47.59 -21.86
CA ALA A 349 6.88 -48.35 -20.70
C ALA A 349 7.98 -49.03 -19.84
N SER A 350 9.25 -48.92 -20.24
CA SER A 350 10.37 -49.64 -19.62
C SER A 350 11.11 -48.76 -18.61
N SER A 351 11.23 -49.25 -17.37
CA SER A 351 11.94 -48.56 -16.27
C SER A 351 13.44 -48.32 -16.56
N GLU A 352 14.06 -49.13 -17.42
CA GLU A 352 15.48 -49.00 -17.78
C GLU A 352 15.70 -47.94 -18.86
N ASP A 353 14.79 -47.88 -19.85
CA ASP A 353 14.85 -46.90 -20.94
C ASP A 353 14.60 -45.47 -20.44
N VAL A 354 13.65 -45.29 -19.50
CA VAL A 354 13.40 -44.00 -18.87
C VAL A 354 14.58 -43.55 -18.01
N ARG A 355 15.29 -44.47 -17.35
CA ARG A 355 16.49 -44.14 -16.56
C ARG A 355 17.65 -43.70 -17.44
N ALA A 356 17.97 -44.45 -18.48
CA ALA A 356 19.05 -44.09 -19.41
C ALA A 356 18.74 -42.78 -20.16
N GLY A 357 17.48 -42.58 -20.54
CA GLY A 357 17.04 -41.38 -21.23
C GLY A 357 17.06 -40.11 -20.34
N THR A 358 16.67 -40.23 -19.06
CA THR A 358 16.76 -39.11 -18.11
C THR A 358 18.20 -38.73 -17.77
N GLU A 359 19.11 -39.70 -17.65
CA GLU A 359 20.55 -39.44 -17.45
C GLU A 359 21.18 -38.71 -18.66
N LYS A 360 20.79 -39.09 -19.89
CA LYS A 360 21.21 -38.41 -21.11
C LYS A 360 20.67 -36.97 -21.17
N ALA A 361 19.39 -36.77 -20.87
CA ALA A 361 18.78 -35.44 -20.84
C ALA A 361 19.43 -34.51 -19.79
N GLU A 362 19.79 -35.04 -18.61
CA GLU A 362 20.55 -34.28 -17.60
C GLU A 362 21.95 -33.89 -18.09
N SER A 363 22.63 -34.75 -18.86
CA SER A 363 23.96 -34.44 -19.40
C SER A 363 23.92 -33.34 -20.46
N GLN A 364 22.98 -33.41 -21.40
CA GLN A 364 22.80 -32.38 -22.43
C GLN A 364 22.28 -31.07 -21.82
N GLY A 365 21.44 -31.14 -20.78
CA GLY A 365 21.02 -29.95 -20.04
C GLY A 365 22.17 -29.26 -19.29
N ARG A 366 23.21 -29.98 -18.85
CA ARG A 366 24.43 -29.38 -18.30
C ARG A 366 25.23 -28.62 -19.37
N GLU A 367 25.36 -29.17 -20.58
CA GLU A 367 26.03 -28.47 -21.69
C GLU A 367 25.31 -27.16 -22.05
N VAL A 368 23.96 -27.19 -22.13
CA VAL A 368 23.15 -25.98 -22.35
C VAL A 368 23.34 -24.95 -21.23
N ARG A 369 23.46 -25.39 -19.98
CA ARG A 369 23.76 -24.50 -18.84
C ARG A 369 25.11 -23.81 -18.99
N GLU A 370 26.16 -24.55 -19.32
CA GLU A 370 27.51 -23.99 -19.50
C GLU A 370 27.55 -22.95 -20.63
N MET A 371 26.78 -23.17 -21.71
CA MET A 371 26.64 -22.16 -22.78
C MET A 371 25.88 -20.92 -22.31
N LEU A 372 24.80 -21.07 -21.54
CA LEU A 372 24.06 -19.93 -20.98
C LEU A 372 24.89 -19.14 -19.97
N ASP A 373 25.71 -19.80 -19.15
CA ASP A 373 26.65 -19.14 -18.23
C ASP A 373 27.73 -18.34 -18.98
N ALA A 374 28.22 -18.88 -20.10
CA ALA A 374 29.17 -18.18 -20.97
C ALA A 374 28.52 -16.95 -21.63
N ILE A 375 27.28 -17.08 -22.11
CA ILE A 375 26.50 -15.98 -22.69
C ILE A 375 26.25 -14.88 -21.65
N SER A 376 25.92 -15.24 -20.40
CA SER A 376 25.71 -14.28 -19.30
C SER A 376 26.94 -13.40 -19.07
N ARG A 377 28.13 -13.99 -18.99
CA ARG A 377 29.40 -13.25 -18.82
C ARG A 377 29.68 -12.29 -19.98
N GLN A 378 29.39 -12.72 -21.22
CA GLN A 378 29.55 -11.87 -22.39
C GLN A 378 28.52 -10.73 -22.43
N LEU A 379 27.29 -10.98 -21.98
CA LEU A 379 26.25 -9.97 -21.83
C LEU A 379 26.60 -8.93 -20.76
N GLU A 380 27.19 -9.35 -19.63
CA GLU A 380 27.69 -8.42 -18.61
C GLU A 380 28.83 -7.55 -19.14
N GLU A 381 29.77 -8.12 -19.90
CA GLU A 381 30.86 -7.38 -20.53
C GLU A 381 30.34 -6.36 -21.57
N ALA A 382 29.29 -6.71 -22.31
CA ALA A 382 28.63 -5.83 -23.27
C ALA A 382 27.70 -4.78 -22.62
N ALA A 383 27.14 -5.10 -21.44
CA ALA A 383 26.22 -4.23 -20.70
C ALA A 383 26.94 -3.22 -19.78
N LEU A 384 28.17 -3.52 -19.34
CA LEU A 384 29.00 -2.59 -18.60
C LEU A 384 29.21 -1.33 -19.46
N PRO A 385 28.66 -0.17 -19.07
CA PRO A 385 29.14 1.06 -19.64
C PRO A 385 30.59 1.16 -19.17
N ARG A 386 31.56 0.96 -20.06
CA ARG A 386 32.86 1.61 -19.90
C ARG A 386 32.60 3.10 -20.02
N ALA A 387 32.05 3.67 -18.94
CA ALA A 387 31.93 5.08 -18.76
C ALA A 387 33.33 5.62 -18.95
N ALA A 388 33.50 6.43 -20.00
CA ALA A 388 34.60 7.35 -20.14
C ALA A 388 34.69 8.17 -18.85
N SER A 389 35.48 7.69 -17.89
CA SER A 389 35.92 8.45 -16.75
C SER A 389 37.18 9.20 -17.18
N SER A 390 36.98 10.39 -17.74
CA SER A 390 37.78 11.56 -17.38
C SER A 390 37.37 12.76 -18.22
N LEU A 391 36.33 13.46 -17.78
CA LEU A 391 36.39 14.91 -17.84
C LEU A 391 36.81 15.40 -16.46
N PRO A 392 37.85 16.24 -16.35
CA PRO A 392 38.10 16.98 -15.12
C PRO A 392 36.82 17.73 -14.70
N PRO A 393 36.55 17.91 -13.39
CA PRO A 393 35.31 18.51 -12.86
C PRO A 393 35.02 19.94 -13.38
N LEU A 394 35.96 20.57 -14.07
CA LEU A 394 35.88 21.93 -14.57
C LEU A 394 34.96 22.12 -15.79
N PHE A 395 34.61 21.07 -16.53
CA PHE A 395 33.89 21.21 -17.82
C PHE A 395 32.49 20.60 -17.85
N GLN A 396 31.99 20.14 -16.70
CA GLN A 396 30.69 19.44 -16.62
C GLN A 396 29.47 20.38 -16.63
N LYS A 397 29.67 21.70 -16.47
CA LYS A 397 28.57 22.67 -16.30
C LYS A 397 28.08 23.37 -17.58
N GLU A 398 28.77 23.25 -18.72
CA GLU A 398 28.40 23.99 -19.95
C GLU A 398 27.90 23.11 -21.11
N ALA A 399 27.82 21.80 -20.92
CA ALA A 399 27.33 20.85 -21.93
C ALA A 399 25.80 20.83 -22.11
N THR A 400 25.07 21.86 -21.68
CA THR A 400 23.59 21.91 -21.72
C THR A 400 23.00 22.97 -22.64
N GLN A 401 23.80 23.75 -23.37
CA GLN A 401 23.28 24.72 -24.34
C GLN A 401 24.01 24.62 -25.68
N GLY A 402 23.44 23.84 -26.60
CA GLY A 402 23.74 24.01 -28.03
C GLY A 402 23.83 22.75 -28.88
N PHE A 403 24.01 21.57 -28.28
CA PHE A 403 23.94 20.30 -29.00
C PHE A 403 23.17 19.31 -28.15
N PRO A 404 22.18 18.58 -28.72
CA PRO A 404 21.57 17.48 -27.99
C PRO A 404 22.70 16.56 -27.52
N PRO A 405 22.69 16.09 -26.26
CA PRO A 405 23.55 14.98 -25.86
C PRO A 405 23.41 13.95 -26.96
N PHE A 406 24.52 13.61 -27.63
CA PHE A 406 24.54 12.52 -28.58
C PHE A 406 23.97 11.32 -27.83
N GLU A 407 22.69 11.05 -28.07
CA GLU A 407 21.93 10.03 -27.37
C GLU A 407 22.74 8.77 -27.53
N ARG A 408 23.30 8.27 -26.42
CA ARG A 408 24.10 7.05 -26.39
C ARG A 408 23.23 5.90 -26.90
N GLU A 409 23.33 5.73 -28.22
CA GLU A 409 22.86 4.71 -29.14
C GLU A 409 21.75 3.80 -28.58
N PRO A 410 20.47 4.14 -28.80
CA PRO A 410 19.35 3.32 -28.32
C PRO A 410 19.28 1.96 -29.00
N LYS A 411 19.92 1.75 -30.16
CA LYS A 411 19.84 0.48 -30.91
C LYS A 411 20.63 -0.65 -30.27
N LEU A 412 21.92 -0.44 -30.00
CA LEU A 412 22.78 -1.46 -29.37
C LEU A 412 22.32 -1.78 -27.94
N LYS A 413 21.90 -0.77 -27.17
CA LYS A 413 21.30 -1.00 -25.84
C LYS A 413 20.02 -1.83 -25.90
N LYS A 414 19.13 -1.54 -26.87
CA LYS A 414 17.92 -2.34 -27.09
C LYS A 414 18.27 -3.78 -27.52
N GLU A 415 19.33 -3.97 -28.30
CA GLU A 415 19.79 -5.29 -28.71
C GLU A 415 20.37 -6.09 -27.54
N VAL A 416 21.23 -5.49 -26.71
CA VAL A 416 21.76 -6.13 -25.48
C VAL A 416 20.61 -6.46 -24.53
N PHE A 417 19.67 -5.54 -24.31
CA PHE A 417 18.49 -5.79 -23.47
C PHE A 417 17.62 -6.93 -24.02
N ARG A 418 17.40 -6.97 -25.35
CA ARG A 418 16.68 -8.06 -26.00
C ARG A 418 17.39 -9.40 -25.77
N LEU A 419 18.71 -9.43 -25.83
CA LEU A 419 19.50 -10.64 -25.58
C LEU A 419 19.48 -11.06 -24.11
N GLN A 420 19.47 -10.11 -23.16
CA GLN A 420 19.27 -10.41 -21.73
C GLN A 420 17.90 -11.03 -21.46
N GLU A 421 16.84 -10.52 -22.10
CA GLU A 421 15.51 -11.12 -21.94
C GLU A 421 15.44 -12.52 -22.58
N GLN A 422 16.10 -12.72 -23.73
CA GLN A 422 16.22 -14.05 -24.34
C GLN A 422 17.01 -15.04 -23.48
N HIS A 423 18.06 -14.58 -22.78
CA HIS A 423 18.81 -15.34 -21.79
C HIS A 423 17.89 -15.87 -20.70
N ARG A 424 17.19 -14.96 -20.04
CA ARG A 424 16.27 -15.26 -18.93
C ARG A 424 15.21 -16.27 -19.35
N ILE A 425 14.64 -16.12 -20.55
CA ILE A 425 13.63 -17.06 -21.07
C ILE A 425 14.21 -18.45 -21.27
N LEU A 426 15.42 -18.57 -21.84
CA LEU A 426 16.06 -19.87 -22.08
C LEU A 426 16.49 -20.55 -20.79
N GLU A 427 16.96 -19.80 -19.79
CA GLU A 427 17.26 -20.35 -18.45
C GLU A 427 16.02 -20.98 -17.81
N VAL A 428 14.90 -20.25 -17.80
CA VAL A 428 13.62 -20.77 -17.27
C VAL A 428 13.17 -22.02 -18.03
N GLN A 429 13.35 -22.06 -19.35
CA GLN A 429 13.02 -23.25 -20.13
C GLN A 429 13.94 -24.44 -19.81
N LEU A 430 15.24 -24.20 -19.63
CA LEU A 430 16.20 -25.22 -19.23
C LEU A 430 15.87 -25.81 -17.86
N GLU A 431 15.54 -24.97 -16.88
CA GLU A 431 15.15 -25.43 -15.55
C GLU A 431 13.88 -26.28 -15.58
N LYS A 432 12.88 -25.91 -16.38
CA LYS A 432 11.66 -26.72 -16.58
C LYS A 432 11.99 -28.09 -17.15
N VAL A 433 12.84 -28.16 -18.18
CA VAL A 433 13.25 -29.42 -18.83
C VAL A 433 14.04 -30.30 -17.87
N LEU A 434 14.98 -29.73 -17.11
CA LEU A 434 15.75 -30.46 -16.09
C LEU A 434 14.86 -30.92 -14.90
N GLY A 435 13.94 -30.08 -14.46
CA GLY A 435 12.97 -30.42 -13.41
C GLY A 435 12.08 -31.59 -13.82
N HIS A 436 11.64 -31.60 -15.08
CA HIS A 436 10.89 -32.71 -15.65
C HIS A 436 11.70 -34.01 -15.69
N ALA A 437 12.97 -33.96 -16.12
CA ALA A 437 13.85 -35.14 -16.10
C ALA A 437 14.00 -35.75 -14.69
N ARG A 438 14.16 -34.90 -13.67
CA ARG A 438 14.26 -35.32 -12.26
C ARG A 438 12.95 -35.93 -11.76
N ALA A 439 11.82 -35.28 -12.03
CA ALA A 439 10.50 -35.79 -11.64
C ALA A 439 10.23 -37.17 -12.26
N SER A 440 10.56 -37.35 -13.54
CA SER A 440 10.41 -38.63 -14.22
C SER A 440 11.30 -39.72 -13.62
N LYS A 441 12.54 -39.38 -13.24
CA LYS A 441 13.46 -40.30 -12.54
C LYS A 441 12.93 -40.72 -11.15
N GLU A 442 12.42 -39.77 -10.37
CA GLU A 442 11.81 -40.04 -9.07
C GLU A 442 10.53 -40.88 -9.18
N ALA A 443 9.69 -40.62 -10.17
CA ALA A 443 8.47 -41.38 -10.42
C ALA A 443 8.80 -42.86 -10.75
N VAL A 444 9.82 -43.10 -11.58
CA VAL A 444 10.31 -44.45 -11.86
C VAL A 444 10.85 -45.13 -10.60
N ALA A 445 11.62 -44.41 -9.78
CA ALA A 445 12.15 -44.95 -8.52
C ALA A 445 11.03 -45.33 -7.53
N LYS A 446 10.03 -44.45 -7.35
CA LYS A 446 8.86 -44.72 -6.49
C LYS A 446 8.06 -45.92 -6.96
N LYS A 447 7.86 -46.06 -8.28
CA LYS A 447 7.17 -47.22 -8.86
C LYS A 447 7.93 -48.53 -8.59
N ALA A 448 9.25 -48.53 -8.80
CA ALA A 448 10.08 -49.71 -8.51
C ALA A 448 10.08 -50.09 -7.02
N GLN A 449 10.08 -49.11 -6.12
CA GLN A 449 9.96 -49.34 -4.68
C GLN A 449 8.59 -49.92 -4.30
N ALA A 450 7.49 -49.38 -4.86
CA ALA A 450 6.14 -49.89 -4.62
C ALA A 450 5.98 -51.35 -5.08
N GLU A 451 6.49 -51.70 -6.27
CA GLU A 451 6.49 -53.08 -6.78
C GLU A 451 7.26 -54.03 -5.85
N THR A 452 8.37 -53.57 -5.28
CA THR A 452 9.19 -54.37 -4.35
C THR A 452 8.48 -54.58 -3.01
N LEU A 453 7.79 -53.56 -2.48
CA LEU A 453 7.00 -53.66 -1.24
C LEU A 453 5.78 -54.57 -1.39
N GLU A 454 5.09 -54.53 -2.54
CA GLU A 454 3.99 -55.46 -2.81
C GLU A 454 4.48 -56.91 -2.86
N LEU A 455 5.64 -57.15 -3.48
CA LEU A 455 6.24 -58.47 -3.51
C LEU A 455 6.65 -58.95 -2.11
N ARG A 456 7.18 -58.04 -1.27
CA ARG A 456 7.46 -58.33 0.15
C ARG A 456 6.20 -58.78 0.88
N ALA A 457 5.09 -58.07 0.72
CA ALA A 457 3.81 -58.41 1.37
C ALA A 457 3.35 -59.83 1.04
N ARG A 458 3.41 -60.17 -0.26
CA ARG A 458 3.04 -61.49 -0.76
C ARG A 458 3.98 -62.58 -0.23
N ALA A 459 5.28 -62.27 -0.10
CA ALA A 459 6.27 -63.18 0.47
C ALA A 459 5.99 -63.49 1.95
N VAL A 460 5.73 -62.47 2.76
CA VAL A 460 5.41 -62.65 4.18
C VAL A 460 4.13 -63.49 4.37
N ALA A 461 3.10 -63.21 3.57
CA ALA A 461 1.85 -63.97 3.61
C ALA A 461 2.06 -65.45 3.26
N ALA A 462 2.85 -65.75 2.22
CA ALA A 462 3.18 -67.10 1.81
C ALA A 462 3.97 -67.86 2.90
N LEU A 463 4.97 -67.22 3.52
CA LEU A 463 5.77 -67.82 4.58
C LEU A 463 4.94 -68.12 5.84
N ARG A 464 4.10 -67.17 6.28
CA ARG A 464 3.22 -67.36 7.45
C ARG A 464 2.17 -68.45 7.22
N ALA A 465 1.63 -68.55 6.00
CA ALA A 465 0.70 -69.63 5.65
C ALA A 465 1.39 -71.00 5.76
N ARG A 466 2.64 -71.11 5.29
CA ARG A 466 3.44 -72.33 5.42
C ARG A 466 3.75 -72.67 6.88
N MET A 467 4.15 -71.68 7.68
CA MET A 467 4.40 -71.86 9.12
C MET A 467 3.17 -72.41 9.87
N SER A 468 1.98 -71.88 9.56
CA SER A 468 0.73 -72.33 10.18
C SER A 468 0.33 -73.74 9.75
N ALA A 469 0.49 -74.07 8.46
CA ALA A 469 0.15 -75.40 7.92
C ALA A 469 1.05 -76.51 8.46
N GLU A 470 2.35 -76.23 8.64
CA GLU A 470 3.34 -77.21 9.12
C GLU A 470 3.51 -77.19 10.65
N GLY A 471 2.90 -76.22 11.35
CA GLY A 471 3.04 -76.05 12.81
C GLY A 471 4.46 -75.68 13.26
N GLN A 472 5.25 -75.07 12.37
CA GLN A 472 6.65 -74.71 12.62
C GLN A 472 6.78 -73.27 13.11
N SER A 473 7.73 -73.03 14.01
CA SER A 473 8.13 -71.67 14.38
C SER A 473 8.93 -71.03 13.23
N GLY A 474 8.97 -69.69 13.19
CA GLY A 474 9.73 -68.97 12.18
C GLY A 474 11.22 -69.29 12.23
N GLU A 475 11.73 -69.58 13.44
CA GLU A 475 13.09 -70.07 13.63
C GLU A 475 13.29 -71.45 13.01
N ALA A 476 12.36 -72.39 13.21
CA ALA A 476 12.48 -73.72 12.62
C ALA A 476 12.42 -73.68 11.09
N LEU A 477 11.60 -72.78 10.51
CA LEU A 477 11.54 -72.58 9.06
C LEU A 477 12.85 -72.00 8.50
N PHE A 478 13.49 -71.08 9.25
CA PHE A 478 14.80 -70.56 8.91
C PHE A 478 15.87 -71.65 8.99
N GLU A 479 15.98 -72.38 10.10
CA GLU A 479 16.98 -73.46 10.25
C GLU A 479 16.81 -74.57 9.20
N ALA A 480 15.58 -74.86 8.76
CA ALA A 480 15.31 -75.84 7.71
C ALA A 480 15.74 -75.37 6.30
N SER A 481 15.86 -74.06 6.10
CA SER A 481 16.17 -73.44 4.81
C SER A 481 17.54 -72.76 4.78
N ALA A 482 18.18 -72.61 5.95
CA ALA A 482 19.50 -72.00 6.13
C ALA A 482 20.60 -73.02 5.83
N GLY A 483 21.71 -72.54 5.27
CA GLY A 483 22.89 -73.36 5.03
C GLY A 483 23.61 -73.73 6.33
N ALA A 484 24.63 -74.59 6.24
CA ALA A 484 25.41 -75.09 7.38
C ALA A 484 26.07 -74.01 8.29
N GLY A 485 26.05 -72.74 7.87
CA GLY A 485 26.57 -71.58 8.60
C GLY A 485 25.53 -70.73 9.32
N GLY A 486 24.24 -71.09 9.30
CA GLY A 486 23.18 -70.29 9.96
C GLY A 486 22.82 -68.99 9.24
N LEU A 487 23.16 -68.88 7.95
CA LEU A 487 22.81 -67.78 7.05
C LEU A 487 22.05 -68.34 5.83
N MET A 488 21.15 -67.53 5.27
CA MET A 488 20.34 -67.87 4.10
C MET A 488 20.86 -67.13 2.87
N GLU A 489 21.26 -67.87 1.84
CA GLU A 489 21.71 -67.33 0.56
C GLU A 489 20.54 -67.07 -0.40
N LEU A 490 20.80 -66.25 -1.43
CA LEU A 490 19.82 -65.85 -2.45
C LEU A 490 19.14 -67.05 -3.12
N GLU A 491 19.89 -68.12 -3.43
CA GLU A 491 19.36 -69.32 -4.08
C GLU A 491 18.36 -70.06 -3.17
N SER A 492 18.69 -70.21 -1.88
CA SER A 492 17.80 -70.83 -0.88
C SER A 492 16.55 -69.99 -0.63
N PHE A 493 16.68 -68.66 -0.65
CA PHE A 493 15.54 -67.74 -0.54
C PHE A 493 14.62 -67.80 -1.77
N GLN A 494 15.20 -67.90 -2.97
CA GLN A 494 14.44 -68.09 -4.20
C GLN A 494 13.72 -69.44 -4.22
N GLU A 495 14.36 -70.51 -3.76
CA GLU A 495 13.72 -71.82 -3.65
C GLU A 495 12.55 -71.81 -2.65
N LEU A 496 12.72 -71.11 -1.53
CA LEU A 496 11.69 -70.95 -0.50
C LEU A 496 10.44 -70.21 -1.01
N LEU A 497 10.60 -69.28 -1.97
CA LEU A 497 9.54 -68.44 -2.53
C LEU A 497 9.27 -68.70 -4.03
N LYS A 498 9.74 -69.82 -4.58
CA LYS A 498 9.66 -70.12 -6.02
C LYS A 498 8.23 -70.12 -6.58
N ASP A 499 7.26 -70.42 -5.73
CA ASP A 499 5.84 -70.46 -6.10
C ASP A 499 5.20 -69.06 -6.18
N LEU A 500 5.92 -68.01 -5.75
CA LEU A 500 5.39 -66.65 -5.62
C LEU A 500 5.72 -65.72 -6.80
N ALA A 501 6.97 -65.77 -7.28
CA ALA A 501 7.47 -64.87 -8.32
C ALA A 501 8.71 -65.46 -9.01
N PRO A 502 9.03 -65.01 -10.24
CA PRO A 502 10.27 -65.40 -10.92
C PRO A 502 11.52 -64.85 -10.21
N ALA A 503 12.70 -65.36 -10.58
CA ALA A 503 13.97 -65.07 -9.91
C ALA A 503 14.30 -63.56 -9.83
N ALA A 504 14.20 -62.80 -10.93
CA ALA A 504 14.63 -61.39 -10.95
C ALA A 504 13.90 -60.46 -9.96
N PRO A 505 12.56 -60.51 -9.81
CA PRO A 505 11.87 -59.79 -8.72
C PRO A 505 12.26 -60.26 -7.31
N LEU A 506 12.50 -61.57 -7.13
CA LEU A 506 12.94 -62.12 -5.84
C LEU A 506 14.36 -61.66 -5.48
N GLU A 507 15.24 -61.44 -6.47
CA GLU A 507 16.56 -60.84 -6.26
C GLU A 507 16.46 -59.40 -5.78
N ARG A 508 15.59 -58.59 -6.41
CA ARG A 508 15.36 -57.21 -5.97
C ARG A 508 14.80 -57.17 -4.55
N LEU A 509 13.85 -58.06 -4.24
CA LEU A 509 13.30 -58.20 -2.90
C LEU A 509 14.39 -58.62 -1.91
N PHE A 510 15.20 -59.63 -2.24
CA PHE A 510 16.29 -60.10 -1.40
C PHE A 510 17.30 -58.98 -1.11
N VAL A 511 17.74 -58.24 -2.12
CA VAL A 511 18.64 -57.08 -1.95
C VAL A 511 17.99 -56.01 -1.08
N SER A 512 16.70 -55.73 -1.28
CA SER A 512 15.97 -54.72 -0.49
C SER A 512 15.81 -55.10 0.98
N VAL A 513 15.73 -56.40 1.29
CA VAL A 513 15.49 -56.91 2.65
C VAL A 513 16.81 -57.20 3.37
N ALA A 514 17.75 -57.87 2.72
CA ALA A 514 19.01 -58.28 3.31
C ALA A 514 20.01 -57.11 3.43
N GLY A 515 19.96 -56.13 2.52
CA GLY A 515 20.98 -55.07 2.42
C GLY A 515 22.40 -55.56 2.09
N ALA A 516 22.59 -56.89 2.00
CA ALA A 516 23.84 -57.60 1.79
C ALA A 516 23.62 -58.87 0.95
N LYS A 517 24.67 -59.66 0.73
CA LYS A 517 24.61 -60.90 -0.07
C LYS A 517 23.99 -62.10 0.66
N GLU A 518 23.87 -62.03 1.98
CA GLU A 518 23.42 -63.11 2.85
C GLU A 518 22.38 -62.56 3.83
N LEU A 519 21.36 -63.36 4.14
CA LEU A 519 20.28 -63.01 5.05
C LEU A 519 20.47 -63.76 6.38
N ASP A 520 20.63 -63.02 7.47
CA ASP A 520 20.78 -63.61 8.80
C ASP A 520 19.44 -63.97 9.45
N LYS A 521 19.50 -64.77 10.50
CA LYS A 521 18.31 -65.25 11.21
C LYS A 521 17.45 -64.10 11.72
N ALA A 522 18.07 -63.05 12.26
CA ALA A 522 17.35 -61.88 12.78
C ALA A 522 16.58 -61.15 11.67
N THR A 523 17.22 -60.88 10.53
CA THR A 523 16.56 -60.17 9.42
C THR A 523 15.50 -61.03 8.75
N PHE A 524 15.67 -62.36 8.68
CA PHE A 524 14.60 -63.25 8.19
C PHE A 524 13.40 -63.28 9.15
N LEU A 525 13.64 -63.34 10.45
CA LEU A 525 12.56 -63.27 11.45
C LEU A 525 11.82 -61.93 11.38
N ASP A 526 12.54 -60.83 11.15
CA ASP A 526 11.94 -59.51 10.92
C ASP A 526 11.16 -59.44 9.60
N LEU A 527 11.63 -60.12 8.55
CA LEU A 527 10.88 -60.22 7.29
C LEU A 527 9.53 -60.90 7.53
N ILE A 528 9.49 -62.02 8.26
CA ILE A 528 8.24 -62.76 8.49
C ILE A 528 7.35 -62.11 9.56
N ARG A 529 7.80 -61.09 10.30
CA ARG A 529 6.94 -60.36 11.24
C ARG A 529 5.76 -59.74 10.50
N LEU A 530 4.56 -59.98 11.04
CA LEU A 530 3.31 -59.51 10.44
C LEU A 530 2.69 -58.52 11.40
N TYR A 531 2.49 -57.30 10.91
CA TYR A 531 1.86 -56.24 11.68
C TYR A 531 0.49 -55.91 11.12
N PHE A 532 -0.43 -55.56 12.00
CA PHE A 532 -1.73 -55.02 11.65
C PHE A 532 -1.90 -53.66 12.28
N LYS A 533 -2.45 -52.71 11.52
CA LYS A 533 -2.90 -51.42 12.03
C LYS A 533 -4.40 -51.47 12.25
N CYS A 534 -4.84 -51.03 13.42
CA CYS A 534 -6.25 -50.87 13.73
C CYS A 534 -6.81 -49.68 12.95
N VAL A 535 -7.71 -49.94 12.00
CA VAL A 535 -8.36 -48.89 11.18
C VAL A 535 -9.72 -48.54 11.74
N LYS A 536 -10.31 -49.43 12.55
CA LYS A 536 -11.56 -49.20 13.24
C LYS A 536 -11.50 -49.84 14.62
N GLY A 537 -11.82 -49.05 15.66
CA GLY A 537 -11.64 -49.47 17.05
C GLY A 537 -12.31 -50.81 17.36
N THR A 538 -11.51 -51.74 17.86
CA THR A 538 -11.92 -53.13 18.16
C THR A 538 -11.48 -53.51 19.58
N VAL A 539 -11.90 -54.66 20.08
CA VAL A 539 -11.64 -55.08 21.46
C VAL A 539 -10.56 -56.15 21.50
N LEU A 540 -9.57 -55.96 22.38
CA LEU A 540 -8.56 -56.96 22.70
C LEU A 540 -9.07 -57.83 23.86
N SER A 541 -9.23 -59.13 23.63
CA SER A 541 -9.76 -60.07 24.64
C SER A 541 -8.67 -61.05 25.12
N GLU A 542 -8.82 -61.60 26.33
CA GLU A 542 -7.82 -62.53 26.91
C GLU A 542 -7.75 -63.85 26.11
N ASP A 543 -8.89 -64.39 25.66
CA ASP A 543 -8.98 -65.65 24.91
C ASP A 543 -9.59 -65.47 23.50
N ILE A 544 -9.46 -66.49 22.64
CA ILE A 544 -9.99 -66.52 21.27
C ILE A 544 -11.52 -66.34 21.20
N SER A 545 -12.26 -66.59 22.28
CA SER A 545 -13.71 -66.38 22.36
C SER A 545 -14.05 -64.89 22.56
N ILE A 546 -15.02 -64.32 21.84
CA ILE A 546 -15.50 -62.93 21.97
C ILE A 546 -16.12 -62.68 23.34
N LYS A 547 -16.63 -63.74 23.98
CA LYS A 547 -17.21 -63.66 25.33
C LYS A 547 -16.16 -63.65 26.45
N SER A 548 -14.87 -63.78 26.10
CA SER A 548 -13.79 -63.74 27.08
C SER A 548 -13.62 -62.33 27.66
N LYS A 549 -12.86 -62.25 28.75
CA LYS A 549 -12.63 -60.99 29.46
C LYS A 549 -11.91 -60.01 28.55
N THR A 550 -12.44 -58.79 28.47
CA THR A 550 -11.81 -57.69 27.73
C THR A 550 -10.55 -57.24 28.47
N VAL A 551 -9.41 -57.29 27.79
CA VAL A 551 -8.14 -56.71 28.26
C VAL A 551 -8.25 -55.19 28.16
N ARG A 552 -8.52 -54.70 26.95
CA ARG A 552 -8.75 -53.28 26.64
C ARG A 552 -9.37 -53.11 25.26
N ARG A 553 -9.70 -51.86 24.91
CA ARG A 553 -10.11 -51.48 23.56
C ARG A 553 -8.88 -50.96 22.78
N LEU A 554 -8.78 -51.36 21.52
CA LEU A 554 -7.78 -50.89 20.57
C LEU A 554 -8.34 -49.65 19.84
N GLU A 555 -7.54 -48.59 19.81
CA GLU A 555 -7.84 -47.33 19.13
C GLU A 555 -7.44 -47.38 17.65
N VAL A 556 -8.03 -46.47 16.86
CA VAL A 556 -7.67 -46.33 15.45
C VAL A 556 -6.24 -45.78 15.36
N GLY A 557 -5.40 -46.41 14.58
CA GLY A 557 -3.99 -46.07 14.42
C GLY A 557 -3.04 -47.01 15.15
N GLU A 558 -3.52 -47.79 16.13
CA GLU A 558 -2.66 -48.70 16.90
C GLU A 558 -2.08 -49.83 16.04
N VAL A 559 -0.79 -50.11 16.24
CA VAL A 559 -0.06 -51.17 15.54
C VAL A 559 0.09 -52.40 16.44
N LEU A 560 -0.23 -53.57 15.87
CA LEU A 560 -0.29 -54.86 16.54
C LEU A 560 0.67 -55.83 15.84
N GLU A 561 1.61 -56.42 16.57
CA GLU A 561 2.42 -57.54 16.06
C GLU A 561 1.65 -58.86 16.23
N VAL A 562 1.51 -59.64 15.15
CA VAL A 562 0.82 -60.92 15.19
C VAL A 562 1.73 -62.01 15.74
N LEU A 563 1.31 -62.56 16.88
CA LEU A 563 1.95 -63.70 17.53
C LEU A 563 1.36 -65.02 17.02
N GLU A 564 0.04 -65.11 16.88
CA GLU A 564 -0.68 -66.34 16.54
C GLU A 564 -1.93 -66.06 15.70
N GLY A 565 -2.32 -67.00 14.83
CA GLY A 565 -3.47 -66.87 13.92
C GLY A 565 -3.09 -66.39 12.51
N PRO A 566 -4.05 -66.21 11.60
CA PRO A 566 -5.49 -66.08 11.86
C PRO A 566 -6.18 -67.40 12.20
N SER A 567 -6.95 -67.40 13.29
CA SER A 567 -7.77 -68.54 13.73
C SER A 567 -9.24 -68.16 13.70
N LYS A 568 -10.11 -69.11 13.31
CA LYS A 568 -11.57 -68.91 13.28
C LYS A 568 -12.15 -69.15 14.66
N GLU A 569 -13.06 -68.28 15.08
CA GLU A 569 -13.77 -68.45 16.35
C GLU A 569 -15.06 -69.26 16.20
N ASP A 570 -15.17 -70.34 16.99
CA ASP A 570 -16.37 -71.18 17.07
C ASP A 570 -17.51 -70.46 17.80
N GLY A 571 -18.47 -69.95 17.02
CA GLY A 571 -19.70 -69.31 17.50
C GLY A 571 -20.02 -67.96 16.86
N ALA A 572 -19.03 -67.27 16.29
CA ALA A 572 -19.21 -65.95 15.68
C ALA A 572 -18.75 -65.85 14.21
N ASN A 573 -18.13 -66.90 13.66
CA ASN A 573 -17.64 -66.99 12.28
C ASN A 573 -16.76 -65.79 11.85
N VAL A 574 -15.93 -65.29 12.77
CA VAL A 574 -14.93 -64.24 12.50
C VAL A 574 -13.51 -64.79 12.62
N GLN A 575 -12.57 -64.15 11.93
CA GLN A 575 -11.15 -64.44 12.07
C GLN A 575 -10.52 -63.53 13.13
N ARG A 576 -9.79 -64.15 14.04
CA ARG A 576 -9.09 -63.45 15.12
C ARG A 576 -7.62 -63.79 15.08
N VAL A 577 -6.82 -62.81 15.49
CA VAL A 577 -5.38 -62.94 15.64
C VAL A 577 -5.02 -62.66 17.08
N ARG A 578 -4.09 -63.45 17.62
CA ARG A 578 -3.44 -63.13 18.88
C ARG A 578 -2.30 -62.19 18.56
N CYS A 579 -2.34 -61.01 19.15
CA CYS A 579 -1.39 -59.97 18.87
C CYS A 579 -0.84 -59.32 20.15
N LEU A 580 0.37 -58.79 20.03
CA LEU A 580 0.97 -57.87 20.98
C LEU A 580 0.72 -56.45 20.46
N ALA A 581 0.00 -55.64 21.23
CA ALA A 581 -0.13 -54.23 20.90
C ALA A 581 1.16 -53.50 21.25
N LEU A 582 1.77 -52.81 20.27
CA LEU A 582 3.10 -52.23 20.44
C LEU A 582 3.12 -51.01 21.36
N GLN A 583 1.99 -50.32 21.51
CA GLN A 583 1.90 -49.09 22.30
C GLN A 583 2.04 -49.34 23.81
N ASP A 584 1.46 -50.43 24.30
CA ASP A 584 1.41 -50.74 25.74
C ASP A 584 1.89 -52.16 26.07
N CYS A 585 2.37 -52.91 25.07
CA CYS A 585 2.78 -54.30 25.18
C CYS A 585 1.67 -55.25 25.69
N ALA A 586 0.39 -54.88 25.56
CA ALA A 586 -0.70 -55.76 25.94
C ALA A 586 -0.88 -56.90 24.93
N THR A 587 -0.93 -58.14 25.41
CA THR A 587 -1.19 -59.32 24.58
C THR A 587 -2.64 -59.76 24.68
N GLY A 588 -3.28 -60.06 23.53
CA GLY A 588 -4.61 -60.66 23.51
C GLY A 588 -5.10 -60.97 22.11
N TRP A 589 -6.37 -61.37 21.98
CA TRP A 589 -7.02 -61.70 20.72
C TRP A 589 -7.84 -60.53 20.19
N ALA A 590 -7.55 -60.11 18.95
CA ALA A 590 -8.27 -59.07 18.23
C ALA A 590 -8.92 -59.63 16.96
N THR A 591 -10.07 -59.07 16.58
CA THR A 591 -10.81 -59.49 15.38
C THR A 591 -10.31 -58.73 14.16
N ILE A 592 -9.89 -59.45 13.11
CA ILE A 592 -9.39 -58.82 11.87
C ILE A 592 -10.52 -58.11 11.13
N ALA A 593 -11.63 -58.82 10.91
CA ALA A 593 -12.80 -58.30 10.24
C ALA A 593 -14.08 -58.83 10.90
N GLY A 594 -15.12 -58.01 10.94
CA GLY A 594 -16.42 -58.40 11.48
C GLY A 594 -17.13 -59.44 10.61
N ASN A 595 -18.25 -60.00 11.10
CA ASN A 595 -19.01 -61.05 10.40
C ASN A 595 -19.58 -60.60 9.02
N GLN A 596 -19.69 -59.29 8.78
CA GLN A 596 -20.09 -58.69 7.50
C GLN A 596 -18.89 -58.29 6.62
N GLY A 597 -17.66 -58.71 6.98
CA GLY A 597 -16.44 -58.45 6.21
C GLY A 597 -15.82 -57.06 6.39
N THR A 598 -16.39 -56.18 7.22
CA THR A 598 -15.77 -54.87 7.52
C THR A 598 -14.44 -55.06 8.26
N PRO A 599 -13.30 -54.59 7.72
CA PRO A 599 -12.00 -54.74 8.37
C PRO A 599 -11.90 -53.81 9.58
N PHE A 600 -11.47 -54.36 10.70
CA PHE A 600 -11.02 -53.61 11.87
C PHE A 600 -9.51 -53.44 11.86
N LEU A 601 -8.81 -54.45 11.33
CA LEU A 601 -7.35 -54.49 11.20
C LEU A 601 -6.97 -54.59 9.72
N ILE A 602 -6.00 -53.79 9.27
CA ILE A 602 -5.37 -53.89 7.94
C ILE A 602 -3.88 -54.21 8.11
N GLN A 603 -3.35 -55.09 7.27
CA GLN A 603 -1.93 -55.46 7.31
C GLN A 603 -1.05 -54.23 7.04
N GLU A 604 -0.11 -53.97 7.94
CA GLU A 604 0.88 -52.89 7.84
C GLU A 604 2.23 -53.49 7.48
N LEU A 605 2.82 -53.02 6.38
CA LEU A 605 4.04 -53.59 5.79
C LEU A 605 5.31 -52.86 6.24
N ASN A 606 5.16 -51.64 6.75
CA ASN A 606 6.25 -50.85 7.30
C ASN A 606 5.77 -50.11 8.56
N PRO A 607 5.60 -50.80 9.69
CA PRO A 607 5.14 -50.16 10.92
C PRO A 607 6.19 -49.19 11.46
N GLU A 608 5.81 -47.94 11.68
CA GLU A 608 6.59 -47.03 12.54
C GLU A 608 6.41 -47.49 14.00
N ILE A 609 7.41 -48.19 14.54
CA ILE A 609 7.36 -48.72 15.92
C ILE A 609 7.67 -47.57 16.90
N PRO A 610 6.72 -47.13 17.75
CA PRO A 610 6.96 -46.09 18.75
C PRO A 610 7.85 -46.64 19.89
N LYS A 611 8.89 -45.91 20.29
CA LYS A 611 9.79 -46.33 21.40
C LYS A 611 9.10 -46.11 22.77
N PRO A 612 9.18 -47.04 23.73
CA PRO A 612 8.48 -46.92 25.02
C PRO A 612 9.15 -45.91 25.99
N ALA A 613 8.36 -45.02 26.59
CA ALA A 613 8.81 -43.97 27.53
C ALA A 613 8.95 -44.50 28.97
N LYS A 614 10.06 -44.19 29.66
CA LYS A 614 10.41 -44.67 31.02
C LYS A 614 9.83 -43.78 32.14
N ALA A 615 9.35 -44.43 33.21
CA ALA A 615 8.84 -43.82 34.44
C ALA A 615 9.96 -43.33 35.39
N SER A 616 9.73 -42.20 36.09
CA SER A 616 10.68 -41.53 37.00
C SER A 616 10.51 -41.98 38.47
N VAL A 617 11.64 -42.14 39.17
CA VAL A 617 11.74 -42.25 40.64
C VAL A 617 12.88 -41.34 41.12
N GLN A 618 12.61 -40.52 42.13
CA GLN A 618 13.54 -39.57 42.79
C GLN A 618 14.25 -40.21 44.00
N ALA A 619 15.55 -39.91 44.18
CA ALA A 619 16.29 -39.84 45.45
C ALA A 619 17.74 -39.35 45.16
N THR A 620 18.08 -38.09 45.44
CA THR A 620 18.88 -37.58 46.59
C THR A 620 20.33 -38.06 46.70
N GLY A 621 21.28 -37.11 46.57
CA GLY A 621 22.33 -36.91 47.58
C GLY A 621 23.80 -37.24 47.22
N GLU A 622 24.62 -36.20 47.32
CA GLU A 622 26.05 -36.14 47.70
C GLU A 622 27.18 -36.04 46.64
N GLU A 623 28.09 -35.13 47.00
CA GLU A 623 29.17 -34.46 46.28
C GLU A 623 30.42 -35.34 46.06
N GLY A 624 31.27 -34.93 45.09
CA GLY A 624 32.62 -35.50 44.95
C GLY A 624 33.41 -35.08 43.70
N ASP A 625 33.69 -33.79 43.60
CA ASP A 625 34.91 -33.08 43.14
C ASP A 625 35.91 -33.67 42.09
N VAL A 626 36.39 -32.71 41.27
CA VAL A 626 37.59 -32.62 40.41
C VAL A 626 37.62 -33.29 39.03
N GLY A 627 37.61 -32.44 37.98
CA GLY A 627 38.72 -32.43 37.02
C GLY A 627 38.36 -32.33 35.54
N ASP A 628 38.26 -31.10 35.05
CA ASP A 628 38.34 -30.60 33.66
C ASP A 628 38.99 -31.52 32.61
N VAL A 629 38.35 -31.68 31.43
CA VAL A 629 38.72 -30.96 30.19
C VAL A 629 37.54 -30.99 29.20
N GLN A 630 37.18 -29.78 28.80
CA GLN A 630 36.24 -29.29 27.78
C GLN A 630 35.97 -30.19 26.55
N GLU A 631 34.69 -30.57 26.38
CA GLU A 631 34.00 -30.51 25.08
C GLU A 631 33.21 -29.20 25.05
N GLU A 632 33.56 -28.26 24.17
CA GLU A 632 32.66 -27.17 23.80
C GLU A 632 31.94 -27.55 22.50
N GLY A 633 30.67 -27.90 22.68
CA GLY A 633 29.67 -28.09 21.65
C GLY A 633 28.30 -27.88 22.31
N GLU A 634 28.05 -26.68 22.82
CA GLU A 634 26.78 -26.35 23.47
C GLU A 634 25.92 -25.48 22.55
N VAL A 635 24.88 -26.13 22.03
CA VAL A 635 23.68 -25.54 21.50
C VAL A 635 22.86 -25.03 22.68
N LEU A 636 22.82 -23.71 22.87
CA LEU A 636 21.83 -23.08 23.73
C LEU A 636 20.57 -22.79 22.91
N THR A 637 19.50 -23.50 23.25
CA THR A 637 18.13 -23.06 23.06
C THR A 637 17.87 -21.84 23.94
N LEU A 638 17.31 -20.78 23.37
CA LEU A 638 16.37 -19.92 24.08
C LEU A 638 15.28 -19.43 23.14
N ASP A 639 14.08 -19.50 23.69
CA ASP A 639 12.76 -19.14 23.21
C ASP A 639 12.61 -17.72 22.62
N ALA A 640 11.45 -17.58 21.98
CA ALA A 640 10.68 -16.37 21.73
C ALA A 640 10.97 -15.63 20.42
N THR A 641 10.14 -15.92 19.40
CA THR A 641 9.20 -14.96 18.79
C THR A 641 8.47 -15.66 17.63
N GLU A 642 7.32 -16.29 17.91
CA GLU A 642 6.29 -16.60 16.91
C GLU A 642 4.97 -15.98 17.40
N ASP A 643 4.87 -14.66 17.27
CA ASP A 643 3.63 -13.90 17.40
C ASP A 643 3.70 -12.79 16.34
N ALA A 644 3.36 -13.12 15.08
CA ALA A 644 3.14 -12.11 14.02
C ALA A 644 2.35 -12.63 12.79
N ASP A 645 1.99 -13.91 12.68
CA ASP A 645 1.45 -14.47 11.42
C ASP A 645 0.05 -15.10 11.52
N THR A 646 -0.67 -14.86 12.62
CA THR A 646 -2.06 -15.36 12.83
C THR A 646 -3.13 -14.27 12.87
N ALA A 647 -2.81 -13.02 12.52
CA ALA A 647 -3.79 -11.92 12.43
C ALA A 647 -4.30 -11.67 11.00
N THR A 648 -3.60 -12.12 9.95
CA THR A 648 -3.95 -11.82 8.54
C THR A 648 -4.73 -12.95 7.85
N LYS A 649 -5.05 -14.03 8.58
CA LYS A 649 -5.76 -15.21 8.03
C LYS A 649 -7.20 -15.40 8.52
N ASN A 650 -7.63 -14.62 9.51
CA ASN A 650 -8.99 -14.70 10.07
C ASN A 650 -9.94 -13.57 9.61
N ALA A 651 -9.55 -12.75 8.64
CA ALA A 651 -10.43 -11.74 8.04
C ALA A 651 -11.10 -12.20 6.74
N ASN A 652 -10.86 -13.44 6.27
CA ASN A 652 -11.27 -13.89 4.94
C ASN A 652 -12.27 -15.07 4.92
N GLU A 653 -12.93 -15.40 6.05
CA GLU A 653 -13.94 -16.47 6.10
C GLU A 653 -15.30 -16.09 6.72
N GLU A 654 -15.53 -14.84 7.15
CA GLU A 654 -16.85 -14.38 7.67
C GLU A 654 -17.54 -13.29 6.83
N GLY A 655 -17.19 -13.17 5.54
CA GLY A 655 -17.86 -12.27 4.59
C GLY A 655 -18.80 -12.95 3.59
N ALA A 656 -18.90 -14.28 3.60
CA ALA A 656 -19.56 -15.05 2.55
C ALA A 656 -20.96 -15.55 2.94
N GLU A 657 -21.84 -14.68 3.46
CA GLU A 657 -23.28 -14.99 3.50
C GLU A 657 -24.18 -13.74 3.52
N ALA A 658 -23.97 -12.80 2.60
CA ALA A 658 -25.04 -11.90 2.13
C ALA A 658 -24.64 -11.22 0.83
N VAL A 659 -25.43 -11.48 -0.23
CA VAL A 659 -25.84 -10.57 -1.33
C VAL A 659 -25.97 -11.38 -2.62
N VAL A 660 -27.19 -11.81 -2.85
CA VAL A 660 -27.74 -11.97 -4.20
C VAL A 660 -28.30 -10.61 -4.59
N GLU A 661 -27.96 -10.17 -5.80
CA GLU A 661 -28.46 -9.01 -6.58
C GLU A 661 -27.58 -7.74 -6.66
N ALA A 662 -27.34 -7.40 -7.93
CA ALA A 662 -26.85 -6.16 -8.53
C ALA A 662 -25.34 -5.89 -8.43
N GLY A 663 -24.68 -5.95 -9.58
CA GLY A 663 -23.24 -5.84 -9.75
C GLY A 663 -22.74 -4.43 -10.01
N ASP A 664 -21.51 -4.20 -9.55
CA ASP A 664 -20.40 -3.66 -10.33
C ASP A 664 -19.14 -3.94 -9.49
N GLU A 665 -18.25 -4.78 -10.01
CA GLU A 665 -17.12 -5.39 -9.29
C GLU A 665 -15.92 -4.41 -9.17
N GLU A 666 -15.88 -3.38 -10.01
CA GLU A 666 -14.78 -2.38 -10.06
C GLU A 666 -14.89 -1.30 -8.96
N VAL A 667 -16.10 -1.00 -8.46
CA VAL A 667 -16.32 0.04 -7.45
C VAL A 667 -16.06 -0.48 -6.02
N ALA A 668 -16.14 -1.78 -5.81
CA ALA A 668 -15.90 -2.39 -4.50
C ALA A 668 -14.41 -2.50 -4.16
N GLU A 669 -13.55 -2.64 -5.17
CA GLU A 669 -12.09 -2.73 -4.99
C GLU A 669 -11.47 -1.36 -4.67
N GLU A 670 -11.95 -0.29 -5.34
CA GLU A 670 -11.46 1.09 -5.12
C GLU A 670 -11.84 1.62 -3.72
N VAL A 671 -13.04 1.28 -3.22
CA VAL A 671 -13.49 1.68 -1.86
C VAL A 671 -12.78 0.87 -0.76
N ALA A 672 -12.33 -0.35 -1.05
CA ALA A 672 -11.57 -1.18 -0.10
C ALA A 672 -10.11 -0.73 0.01
N GLU A 673 -9.51 -0.25 -1.08
CA GLU A 673 -8.14 0.30 -1.09
C GLU A 673 -8.07 1.65 -0.36
N GLU A 674 -9.05 2.53 -0.57
CA GLU A 674 -9.14 3.84 0.10
C GLU A 674 -9.36 3.70 1.62
N ALA A 675 -10.19 2.74 2.05
CA ALA A 675 -10.41 2.46 3.47
C ALA A 675 -9.20 1.79 4.18
N ALA A 676 -8.37 1.06 3.42
CA ALA A 676 -7.14 0.46 3.96
C ALA A 676 -6.01 1.49 4.09
N GLU A 677 -5.96 2.49 3.21
CA GLU A 677 -5.00 3.60 3.28
C GLU A 677 -5.35 4.54 4.45
N GLU A 678 -6.63 4.86 4.66
CA GLU A 678 -7.09 5.71 5.77
C GLU A 678 -6.84 5.04 7.15
N ALA A 679 -7.06 3.73 7.25
CA ALA A 679 -6.75 2.97 8.48
C ALA A 679 -5.25 2.82 8.76
N ALA A 680 -4.40 2.82 7.72
CA ALA A 680 -2.96 2.78 7.89
C ALA A 680 -2.38 4.13 8.34
N GLU A 681 -2.99 5.24 7.91
CA GLU A 681 -2.60 6.60 8.31
C GLU A 681 -2.99 6.88 9.79
N GLU A 682 -4.16 6.43 10.24
CA GLU A 682 -4.62 6.59 11.64
C GLU A 682 -3.73 5.80 12.63
N VAL A 683 -3.30 4.59 12.26
CA VAL A 683 -2.37 3.77 13.08
C VAL A 683 -0.95 4.36 13.12
N ALA A 684 -0.52 5.03 12.04
CA ALA A 684 0.77 5.70 12.00
C ALA A 684 0.80 6.98 12.85
N GLU A 685 -0.33 7.71 12.92
CA GLU A 685 -0.47 8.91 13.76
C GLU A 685 -0.50 8.54 15.26
N GLU A 686 -1.21 7.47 15.63
CA GLU A 686 -1.29 7.00 17.02
C GLU A 686 0.07 6.43 17.52
N ALA A 687 0.85 5.81 16.63
CA ALA A 687 2.21 5.34 16.93
C ALA A 687 3.23 6.50 17.07
N ALA A 688 3.02 7.61 16.36
CA ALA A 688 3.87 8.79 16.48
C ALA A 688 3.61 9.56 17.78
N GLU A 689 2.34 9.65 18.22
CA GLU A 689 1.96 10.29 19.48
C GLU A 689 2.48 9.50 20.70
N ALA A 690 2.47 8.17 20.65
CA ALA A 690 3.04 7.31 21.69
C ALA A 690 4.58 7.43 21.82
N ALA A 691 5.28 7.66 20.71
CA ALA A 691 6.74 7.85 20.71
C ALA A 691 7.17 9.22 21.27
N GLU A 692 6.32 10.24 21.13
CA GLU A 692 6.56 11.58 21.69
C GLU A 692 6.31 11.63 23.21
N GLU A 693 5.39 10.80 23.72
CA GLU A 693 5.12 10.67 25.16
C GLU A 693 6.22 9.88 25.90
N GLU A 694 6.87 8.91 25.24
CA GLU A 694 7.98 8.14 25.82
C GLU A 694 9.29 8.94 25.90
N ALA A 695 9.48 9.94 25.02
CA ALA A 695 10.65 10.82 25.04
C ALA A 695 10.61 11.92 26.13
N ALA A 696 9.45 12.14 26.77
CA ALA A 696 9.27 13.17 27.80
C ALA A 696 9.56 12.70 29.23
N ALA A 697 9.96 11.44 29.43
CA ALA A 697 10.18 10.84 30.75
C ALA A 697 11.65 10.41 30.97
N GLU A 698 12.57 11.36 31.09
CA GLU A 698 13.88 11.10 31.71
C GLU A 698 13.92 11.44 33.21
N PRO A 699 14.57 10.62 34.04
CA PRO A 699 14.58 10.79 35.49
C PRO A 699 15.64 11.82 35.93
N THR A 700 15.23 12.73 36.80
CA THR A 700 16.13 13.63 37.53
C THR A 700 16.98 12.82 38.53
N LEU A 701 18.28 12.73 38.29
CA LEU A 701 19.25 12.18 39.23
C LEU A 701 19.94 13.32 40.02
N ASP A 702 19.73 13.24 41.33
CA ASP A 702 20.33 14.04 42.39
C ASP A 702 21.77 13.56 42.67
N SER A 703 22.76 14.40 42.39
CA SER A 703 24.07 14.54 43.11
C SER A 703 24.96 15.59 42.46
#